data_AF-A0AA39IYM3-F1
#
_entry.id   AF-A0AA39IYM3-F1
#
_cell.length_a   1.000
_cell.length_b   1.000
_cell.length_c   1.000
_cell.angle_alpha   90.00
_cell.angle_beta   90.00
_cell.angle_gamma   90.00
#
_symmetry.space_group_name_H-M   'P 1'
#
loop_
_entity.id
_entity.type
_entity.pdbx_description
1 polymer ?
#
loop_
_entity_poly.entity_id
_entity_poly.type
_entity_poly.pdbx_seq_one_letter_code
_entity_poly.pdbx_strand_id
1 'polypeptide(L)'
;MSPTGSPRLIDSYTVPKDVLKEFEELAEEENVDPFAETASKRQIASRQSDYHNRRFDRVALESADAFKQGGDGIEVEGGYKDAMRLARLEQEEVRVKRAIEEKERQDREEGKMKMDLDKTPPASELTDVAMELASAKELAAAKAASAGTKRKRRWDVPEPSDENVDPNKIDSGEWSKEALEASAPKKRRSRWDATPAEVTETPTAKRSRWDQTPVQIDVPMTPIIMNAPGFMQEDKHNRYLTDEELDAVLPPTGYAIVTPPPGYAPSVAPRKLMATPLSTEVGGFQIQESSDAAALAAAAGLAPELPTEIPGVGNLAFFKAEDAQYFAKILKEEDETELSVDEMKERKIMRLLLKIKNGTPPVRKTALRQITDKAREFGAGPLFDKILPLLMERTLEDQERHLLVKVIDRVLYKLDDLVRPYVHKILVVIEPLLIDEDYYARVEGREIISNLSKAAGLAHMISTMRPDIDHADEYVRNTTARAFSVVASALGIPSLLPFLKAVCRSKKSWQARHTGIRIVQQIAIMMGCAVLPHLRNLVDCIAHGLSDEQQKVRTMTALGLAALAEAAAPYGIESFDNVLKPLWLGIRLHRGKGLAAFLKAIGFIIPLMDPEYASYYTKEVTVILIREFQTSDEEMKKIVLKVVKQCAATEGVTPQYIKQDILPDFFKSFWVRRMALDRRNYRQVVETTVELAQKSGVSEIVGRIVNELKDEAEPYRKMVMETITKVVATLGASDIDERLEMRLVDGIIFSFQEQTTEDQVMLDGFGTVVNALGIRVKPYLTQIVSTILWRLNNKSAKVRQQAADLTSRLAVVIKQCGEDQLLSKLGLVLFEQLGEEYPDTLGSIIAAEGAIANVVGMTQMNPPVKD
;
A
#
# COMPACT_ATOMS: atom_id res chain seq x y z
N MET A 1 -35.86 -61.61 -77.89
CA MET A 1 -37.14 -62.09 -77.32
C MET A 1 -36.84 -62.64 -75.93
N SER A 2 -37.73 -62.33 -74.97
CA SER A 2 -37.79 -62.81 -73.57
C SER A 2 -36.83 -62.13 -72.56
N PRO A 3 -37.25 -61.90 -71.31
CA PRO A 3 -38.38 -61.05 -70.90
C PRO A 3 -38.00 -60.04 -69.79
N THR A 4 -38.87 -59.06 -69.61
CA THR A 4 -38.88 -57.98 -68.61
C THR A 4 -39.19 -58.48 -67.19
N GLY A 5 -38.44 -58.03 -66.19
CA GLY A 5 -38.86 -58.06 -64.78
C GLY A 5 -37.87 -58.70 -63.81
N SER A 6 -36.70 -58.08 -63.61
CA SER A 6 -35.97 -57.98 -62.33
C SER A 6 -34.52 -57.51 -62.53
N PRO A 7 -34.11 -56.33 -62.04
CA PRO A 7 -32.73 -56.05 -61.68
C PRO A 7 -32.50 -56.27 -60.18
N ARG A 8 -31.52 -57.12 -59.95
CA ARG A 8 -30.89 -57.59 -58.70
C ARG A 8 -30.65 -56.47 -57.67
N LEU A 9 -30.81 -56.81 -56.39
CA LEU A 9 -30.36 -55.99 -55.25
C LEU A 9 -28.88 -55.62 -55.42
N ILE A 10 -28.58 -54.33 -55.30
CA ILE A 10 -27.21 -53.82 -55.14
C ILE A 10 -27.19 -52.99 -53.85
N ASP A 11 -26.13 -53.23 -53.09
CA ASP A 11 -25.90 -52.83 -51.70
C ASP A 11 -26.14 -51.34 -51.40
N SER A 12 -26.77 -51.12 -50.25
CA SER A 12 -26.92 -49.82 -49.60
C SER A 12 -25.56 -49.27 -49.19
N TYR A 13 -25.06 -48.26 -49.91
CA TYR A 13 -23.91 -47.46 -49.45
C TYR A 13 -24.35 -46.63 -48.23
N THR A 14 -23.82 -46.98 -47.06
CA THR A 14 -23.90 -46.17 -45.85
C THR A 14 -22.78 -45.13 -45.90
N VAL A 15 -23.11 -43.87 -45.61
CA VAL A 15 -22.15 -42.76 -45.59
C VAL A 15 -21.08 -43.03 -44.50
N PRO A 16 -19.78 -42.82 -44.78
CA PRO A 16 -18.71 -42.97 -43.79
C PRO A 16 -18.97 -42.10 -42.55
N LYS A 17 -18.71 -42.66 -41.36
CA LYS A 17 -18.94 -41.99 -40.07
C LYS A 17 -18.20 -40.66 -39.94
N ASP A 18 -17.08 -40.51 -40.65
CA ASP A 18 -16.28 -39.29 -40.62
C ASP A 18 -16.99 -38.13 -41.32
N VAL A 19 -17.72 -38.42 -42.40
CA VAL A 19 -18.53 -37.42 -43.11
C VAL A 19 -19.76 -37.04 -42.28
N LEU A 20 -20.38 -37.99 -41.59
CA LEU A 20 -21.47 -37.69 -40.65
C LEU A 20 -21.02 -36.79 -39.50
N LYS A 21 -19.80 -37.00 -38.98
CA LYS A 21 -19.21 -36.13 -37.95
C LYS A 21 -18.88 -34.74 -38.48
N GLU A 22 -18.39 -34.62 -39.70
CA GLU A 22 -18.16 -33.33 -40.35
C GLU A 22 -19.48 -32.54 -40.52
N PHE A 23 -20.58 -33.23 -40.85
CA PHE A 23 -21.90 -32.62 -40.90
C PHE A 23 -22.50 -32.31 -39.52
N GLU A 24 -22.19 -33.11 -38.48
CA GLU A 24 -22.56 -32.79 -37.09
C GLU A 24 -21.79 -31.56 -36.58
N GLU A 25 -20.49 -31.45 -36.86
CA GLU A 25 -19.66 -30.29 -36.50
C GLU A 25 -20.11 -29.02 -37.25
N LEU A 26 -20.46 -29.12 -38.54
CA LEU A 26 -21.05 -28.00 -39.31
C LEU A 26 -22.45 -27.61 -38.82
N ALA A 27 -23.27 -28.56 -38.35
CA ALA A 27 -24.60 -28.28 -37.80
C ALA A 27 -24.55 -27.61 -36.41
N GLU A 28 -23.48 -27.82 -35.64
CA GLU A 28 -23.22 -27.12 -34.39
C GLU A 28 -22.75 -25.67 -34.60
N GLU A 29 -22.03 -25.38 -35.70
CA GLU A 29 -21.61 -24.02 -36.06
C GLU A 29 -22.76 -23.12 -36.56
N GLU A 30 -23.80 -23.67 -37.20
CA GLU A 30 -24.94 -22.89 -37.72
C GLU A 30 -25.98 -22.49 -36.64
N ASN A 31 -25.89 -23.01 -35.42
CA ASN A 31 -26.80 -22.68 -34.30
C ASN A 31 -26.17 -21.78 -33.23
N VAL A 32 -25.14 -21.00 -33.57
CA VAL A 32 -24.56 -20.01 -32.66
C VAL A 32 -25.28 -18.67 -32.86
N ASP A 33 -26.21 -18.35 -31.95
CA ASP A 33 -26.79 -17.01 -31.86
C ASP A 33 -25.65 -15.98 -31.64
N PRO A 34 -25.37 -15.07 -32.60
CA PRO A 34 -24.28 -14.09 -32.51
C PRO A 34 -24.44 -13.13 -31.32
N PHE A 35 -25.63 -13.07 -30.73
CA PHE A 35 -25.93 -12.26 -29.56
C PHE A 35 -26.02 -13.04 -28.26
N ALA A 36 -25.81 -14.37 -28.24
CA ALA A 36 -25.87 -15.19 -27.03
C ALA A 36 -24.90 -14.70 -25.96
N GLU A 37 -23.67 -14.33 -26.33
CA GLU A 37 -22.71 -13.75 -25.39
C GLU A 37 -23.15 -12.38 -24.85
N THR A 38 -23.78 -11.55 -25.67
CA THR A 38 -24.29 -10.25 -25.23
C THR A 38 -25.56 -10.37 -24.39
N ALA A 39 -26.39 -11.39 -24.65
CA ALA A 39 -27.59 -11.70 -23.89
C ALA A 39 -27.23 -12.27 -22.52
N SER A 40 -26.26 -13.19 -22.44
CA SER A 40 -25.76 -13.75 -21.18
C SER A 40 -25.12 -12.68 -20.30
N LYS A 41 -24.34 -11.74 -20.88
CA LYS A 41 -23.77 -10.59 -20.17
C LYS A 41 -24.81 -9.57 -19.70
N ARG A 42 -26.05 -9.59 -20.20
CA ARG A 42 -27.16 -8.72 -19.74
C ARG A 42 -28.00 -9.33 -18.62
N GLN A 43 -27.97 -10.64 -18.44
CA GLN A 43 -28.66 -11.29 -17.33
C GLN A 43 -28.03 -10.93 -15.99
N ILE A 44 -28.86 -10.58 -15.01
CA ILE A 44 -28.40 -10.13 -13.69
C ILE A 44 -27.64 -11.25 -12.95
N ALA A 45 -27.98 -12.52 -13.21
CA ALA A 45 -27.33 -13.69 -12.62
C ALA A 45 -25.85 -13.84 -13.03
N SER A 46 -25.48 -13.48 -14.27
CA SER A 46 -24.08 -13.60 -14.74
C SER A 46 -23.16 -12.51 -14.18
N ARG A 47 -23.74 -11.43 -13.63
CA ARG A 47 -23.00 -10.32 -12.98
C ARG A 47 -22.91 -10.47 -11.47
N GLN A 48 -23.60 -11.46 -10.91
CA GLN A 48 -23.61 -11.73 -9.47
C GLN A 48 -22.52 -12.73 -9.12
N SER A 49 -21.83 -12.50 -8.00
CA SER A 49 -20.84 -13.45 -7.47
C SER A 49 -21.47 -14.82 -7.24
N ASP A 50 -20.71 -15.90 -7.31
CA ASP A 50 -21.20 -17.26 -7.04
C ASP A 50 -21.95 -17.38 -5.71
N TYR A 51 -21.56 -16.60 -4.68
CA TYR A 51 -22.27 -16.52 -3.40
C TYR A 51 -23.72 -16.02 -3.52
N HIS A 52 -23.94 -15.02 -4.39
CA HIS A 52 -25.27 -14.45 -4.67
C HIS A 52 -26.11 -15.38 -5.55
N ASN A 53 -25.47 -16.17 -6.42
CA ASN A 53 -26.16 -17.13 -7.27
C ASN A 53 -26.62 -18.39 -6.50
N ARG A 54 -25.94 -18.76 -5.42
CA ARG A 54 -26.34 -19.84 -4.49
C ARG A 54 -27.75 -19.69 -3.89
N ARG A 55 -28.42 -18.55 -4.01
CA ARG A 55 -29.81 -18.39 -3.57
C ARG A 55 -30.82 -19.05 -4.53
N PHE A 56 -30.45 -19.20 -5.81
CA PHE A 56 -31.28 -19.84 -6.83
C PHE A 56 -31.15 -21.37 -6.80
N ASP A 57 -30.01 -21.88 -6.32
CA ASP A 57 -29.75 -23.32 -6.17
C ASP A 57 -30.33 -23.91 -4.87
N ARG A 58 -30.79 -23.06 -3.94
CA ARG A 58 -31.51 -23.54 -2.75
C ARG A 58 -32.92 -23.93 -3.18
N VAL A 59 -33.17 -25.22 -3.29
CA VAL A 59 -34.53 -25.77 -3.35
C VAL A 59 -35.29 -25.23 -2.13
N ALA A 60 -36.32 -24.44 -2.37
CA ALA A 60 -37.21 -23.95 -1.34
C ALA A 60 -37.97 -25.15 -0.75
N LEU A 61 -37.43 -25.75 0.31
CA LEU A 61 -38.25 -26.50 1.25
C LEU A 61 -39.16 -25.47 1.93
N GLU A 62 -40.41 -25.40 1.46
CA GLU A 62 -41.46 -24.71 2.19
C GLU A 62 -41.52 -25.32 3.59
N SER A 63 -40.98 -24.60 4.57
CA SER A 63 -41.07 -24.96 5.96
C SER A 63 -42.54 -24.85 6.37
N ALA A 64 -43.25 -25.97 6.41
CA ALA A 64 -44.54 -26.04 7.05
C ALA A 64 -44.37 -25.63 8.53
N ASP A 65 -45.13 -24.63 8.94
CA ASP A 65 -45.16 -24.06 10.29
C ASP A 65 -45.46 -25.15 11.33
N ALA A 66 -44.47 -25.47 12.18
CA ALA A 66 -44.51 -26.58 13.14
C ALA A 66 -45.55 -26.42 14.26
N PHE A 67 -46.30 -25.32 14.29
CA PHE A 67 -47.35 -25.05 15.26
C PHE A 67 -48.78 -25.10 14.71
N LYS A 68 -48.99 -25.41 13.42
CA LYS A 68 -50.32 -25.24 12.79
C LYS A 68 -51.24 -26.46 12.73
N GLN A 69 -50.80 -27.69 13.02
CA GLN A 69 -51.70 -28.86 13.09
C GLN A 69 -51.27 -29.86 14.16
N GLY A 70 -51.72 -29.63 15.39
CA GLY A 70 -51.80 -30.69 16.40
C GLY A 70 -53.10 -31.46 16.20
N GLY A 71 -53.04 -32.58 15.47
CA GLY A 71 -54.21 -33.46 15.32
C GLY A 71 -54.20 -34.31 14.07
N ASP A 72 -53.17 -35.13 13.86
CA ASP A 72 -53.25 -36.51 13.34
C ASP A 72 -51.83 -36.99 13.01
N GLY A 73 -51.48 -38.18 13.51
CA GLY A 73 -50.12 -38.72 13.50
C GLY A 73 -49.60 -39.11 12.12
N ILE A 74 -49.11 -38.13 11.37
CA ILE A 74 -48.32 -38.33 10.14
C ILE A 74 -46.91 -37.78 10.40
N GLU A 75 -45.88 -38.61 10.17
CA GLU A 75 -44.47 -38.19 10.24
C GLU A 75 -44.19 -37.12 9.18
N VAL A 76 -43.76 -35.94 9.63
CA VAL A 76 -43.32 -34.85 8.75
C VAL A 76 -41.84 -35.05 8.46
N GLU A 77 -41.50 -35.45 7.23
CA GLU A 77 -40.13 -35.33 6.70
C GLU A 77 -39.79 -33.83 6.55
N GLY A 78 -38.71 -33.37 7.18
CA GLY A 78 -38.27 -31.97 7.07
C GLY A 78 -37.77 -31.31 8.37
N GLY A 79 -37.24 -32.07 9.32
CA GLY A 79 -36.65 -31.50 10.54
C GLY A 79 -35.24 -30.94 10.36
N TYR A 80 -34.81 -30.07 11.29
CA TYR A 80 -33.45 -29.50 11.39
C TYR A 80 -32.30 -30.54 11.25
N LYS A 81 -32.56 -31.79 11.64
CA LYS A 81 -31.64 -32.91 11.51
C LYS A 81 -31.34 -33.28 10.05
N ASP A 82 -32.34 -33.21 9.15
CA ASP A 82 -32.15 -33.47 7.73
C ASP A 82 -31.55 -32.27 7.00
N ALA A 83 -31.85 -31.05 7.44
CA ALA A 83 -31.17 -29.84 6.96
C ALA A 83 -29.66 -29.87 7.28
N MET A 84 -29.27 -30.33 8.47
CA MET A 84 -27.86 -30.51 8.85
C MET A 84 -27.18 -31.66 8.10
N ARG A 85 -27.94 -32.71 7.74
CA ARG A 85 -27.43 -33.83 6.93
C ARG A 85 -27.19 -33.39 5.47
N LEU A 86 -28.10 -32.63 4.89
CA LEU A 86 -27.94 -32.03 3.56
C LEU A 86 -26.76 -31.04 3.52
N ALA A 87 -26.62 -30.20 4.54
CA ALA A 87 -25.49 -29.28 4.63
C ALA A 87 -24.12 -30.00 4.72
N ARG A 88 -24.07 -31.19 5.35
CA ARG A 88 -22.85 -32.03 5.34
C ARG A 88 -22.60 -32.66 3.99
N LEU A 89 -23.63 -33.14 3.30
CA LEU A 89 -23.51 -33.70 1.97
C LEU A 89 -23.00 -32.64 0.96
N GLU A 90 -23.52 -31.41 1.02
CA GLU A 90 -23.02 -30.31 0.19
C GLU A 90 -21.54 -29.99 0.46
N GLN A 91 -21.11 -30.03 1.72
CA GLN A 91 -19.70 -29.84 2.08
C GLN A 91 -18.81 -30.96 1.55
N GLU A 92 -19.28 -32.20 1.59
CA GLU A 92 -18.57 -33.35 1.02
C GLU A 92 -18.50 -33.28 -0.51
N GLU A 93 -19.58 -32.92 -1.19
CA GLU A 93 -19.61 -32.74 -2.64
C GLU A 93 -18.63 -31.66 -3.11
N VAL A 94 -18.56 -30.52 -2.40
CA VAL A 94 -17.60 -29.46 -2.71
C VAL A 94 -16.16 -29.95 -2.52
N ARG A 95 -15.91 -30.75 -1.48
CA ARG A 95 -14.58 -31.33 -1.23
C ARG A 95 -14.19 -32.32 -2.33
N VAL A 96 -15.12 -33.17 -2.76
CA VAL A 96 -14.90 -34.15 -3.83
C VAL A 96 -14.69 -33.45 -5.18
N LYS A 97 -15.47 -32.41 -5.50
CA LYS A 97 -15.26 -31.62 -6.74
C LYS A 97 -13.88 -30.98 -6.80
N ARG A 98 -13.40 -30.40 -5.69
CA ARG A 98 -12.02 -29.87 -5.62
C ARG A 98 -10.96 -30.94 -5.80
N ALA A 99 -11.17 -32.12 -5.22
CA ALA A 99 -10.24 -33.24 -5.36
C ALA A 99 -10.21 -33.79 -6.81
N ILE A 100 -11.35 -33.79 -7.51
CA ILE A 100 -11.42 -34.17 -8.93
C ILE A 100 -10.71 -33.13 -9.80
N GLU A 101 -10.95 -31.84 -9.58
CA GLU A 101 -10.32 -30.75 -10.34
C GLU A 101 -8.79 -30.74 -10.14
N GLU A 102 -8.31 -30.99 -8.93
CA GLU A 102 -6.89 -31.09 -8.63
C GLU A 102 -6.25 -32.33 -9.27
N LYS A 103 -6.97 -33.44 -9.34
CA LYS A 103 -6.54 -34.66 -10.04
C LYS A 103 -6.52 -34.47 -11.55
N GLU A 104 -7.53 -33.82 -12.14
CA GLU A 104 -7.53 -33.49 -13.57
C GLU A 104 -6.42 -32.51 -13.94
N ARG A 105 -6.08 -31.56 -13.05
CA ARG A 105 -4.94 -30.66 -13.24
C ARG A 105 -3.62 -31.44 -13.24
N GLN A 106 -3.44 -32.38 -12.32
CA GLN A 106 -2.28 -33.27 -12.29
C GLN A 106 -2.20 -34.16 -13.53
N ASP A 107 -3.31 -34.78 -13.95
CA ASP A 107 -3.36 -35.62 -15.15
C ASP A 107 -3.07 -34.81 -16.44
N ARG A 108 -3.45 -33.52 -16.48
CA ARG A 108 -3.15 -32.60 -17.59
C ARG A 108 -1.69 -32.15 -17.61
N GLU A 109 -1.07 -31.99 -16.44
CA GLU A 109 0.37 -31.69 -16.30
C GLU A 109 1.23 -32.92 -16.63
N GLU A 110 0.83 -34.12 -16.19
CA GLU A 110 1.48 -35.39 -16.55
C GLU A 110 1.28 -35.75 -18.03
N GLY A 111 0.10 -35.45 -18.60
CA GLY A 111 -0.19 -35.61 -20.02
C GLY A 111 0.66 -34.71 -20.91
N LYS A 112 0.96 -33.47 -20.48
CA LYS A 112 1.90 -32.58 -21.16
C LYS A 112 3.35 -33.09 -21.08
N MET A 113 3.77 -33.64 -19.95
CA MET A 113 5.10 -34.27 -19.85
C MET A 113 5.24 -35.53 -20.71
N LYS A 114 4.16 -36.30 -20.92
CA LYS A 114 4.16 -37.45 -21.85
C LYS A 114 4.14 -37.04 -23.33
N MET A 115 3.43 -35.97 -23.70
CA MET A 115 3.40 -35.48 -25.09
C MET A 115 4.73 -34.87 -25.55
N ASP A 116 5.56 -34.35 -24.63
CA ASP A 116 6.90 -33.83 -24.94
C ASP A 116 7.97 -34.93 -25.05
N LEU A 117 7.66 -36.19 -24.70
CA LEU A 117 8.58 -37.33 -24.80
C LEU A 117 8.33 -38.24 -26.03
N ASP A 118 7.25 -38.03 -26.79
CA ASP A 118 6.79 -38.94 -27.85
C ASP A 118 6.76 -38.30 -29.26
N LYS A 119 7.67 -37.34 -29.50
CA LYS A 119 7.99 -36.87 -30.87
C LYS A 119 9.37 -37.38 -31.26
N THR A 120 9.40 -38.42 -32.09
CA THR A 120 10.61 -38.78 -32.82
C THR A 120 10.97 -37.65 -33.80
N PRO A 121 12.19 -37.08 -33.73
CA PRO A 121 12.60 -36.04 -34.68
C PRO A 121 12.80 -36.64 -36.09
N PRO A 122 12.55 -35.87 -37.16
CA PRO A 122 12.69 -36.33 -38.53
C PRO A 122 14.14 -36.71 -38.89
N ALA A 123 14.29 -37.73 -39.74
CA ALA A 123 15.56 -38.42 -40.02
C ALA A 123 16.71 -37.55 -40.57
N SER A 124 16.44 -36.32 -41.01
CA SER A 124 17.45 -35.36 -41.46
C SER A 124 18.21 -34.67 -40.32
N GLU A 125 17.62 -34.57 -39.13
CA GLU A 125 18.28 -33.93 -37.98
C GLU A 125 19.18 -34.91 -37.20
N LEU A 126 19.00 -36.21 -37.39
CA LEU A 126 19.83 -37.26 -36.79
C LEU A 126 21.22 -37.36 -37.44
N THR A 127 21.35 -37.03 -38.73
CA THR A 127 22.64 -37.04 -39.44
C THR A 127 23.52 -35.86 -39.02
N ASP A 128 22.91 -34.70 -38.80
CA ASP A 128 23.63 -33.47 -38.42
C ASP A 128 24.10 -33.53 -36.96
N VAL A 129 23.25 -34.06 -36.07
CA VAL A 129 23.62 -34.31 -34.66
C VAL A 129 24.67 -35.41 -34.54
N ALA A 130 24.65 -36.43 -35.40
CA ALA A 130 25.70 -37.47 -35.43
C ALA A 130 27.06 -36.93 -35.93
N MET A 131 27.04 -35.98 -36.87
CA MET A 131 28.25 -35.32 -37.39
C MET A 131 28.84 -34.33 -36.38
N GLU A 132 27.99 -33.61 -35.63
CA GLU A 132 28.41 -32.78 -34.49
C GLU A 132 28.95 -33.62 -33.32
N LEU A 133 28.33 -34.77 -33.00
CA LEU A 133 28.83 -35.68 -31.96
C LEU A 133 30.15 -36.37 -32.34
N ALA A 134 30.38 -36.63 -33.62
CA ALA A 134 31.63 -37.19 -34.13
C ALA A 134 32.77 -36.16 -34.06
N SER A 135 32.52 -34.90 -34.47
CA SER A 135 33.51 -33.82 -34.36
C SER A 135 33.80 -33.43 -32.90
N ALA A 136 32.80 -33.48 -32.02
CA ALA A 136 32.98 -33.30 -30.58
C ALA A 136 33.78 -34.45 -29.93
N LYS A 137 33.61 -35.70 -30.41
CA LYS A 137 34.41 -36.85 -29.96
C LYS A 137 35.86 -36.80 -30.44
N GLU A 138 36.14 -36.33 -31.66
CA GLU A 138 37.52 -36.12 -32.13
C GLU A 138 38.23 -35.01 -31.36
N LEU A 139 37.55 -33.89 -31.07
CA LEU A 139 38.08 -32.81 -30.23
C LEU A 139 38.31 -33.24 -28.76
N ALA A 140 37.48 -34.14 -28.23
CA ALA A 140 37.66 -34.72 -26.90
C ALA A 140 38.80 -35.76 -26.85
N ALA A 141 38.98 -36.56 -27.91
CA ALA A 141 40.07 -37.53 -28.03
C ALA A 141 41.45 -36.87 -28.18
N ALA A 142 41.53 -35.76 -28.93
CA ALA A 142 42.75 -34.95 -29.05
C ALA A 142 43.17 -34.29 -27.72
N LYS A 143 42.20 -33.94 -26.86
CA LYS A 143 42.45 -33.41 -25.50
C LYS A 143 42.83 -34.49 -24.48
N ALA A 144 42.40 -35.73 -24.68
CA ALA A 144 42.72 -36.85 -23.79
C ALA A 144 44.13 -37.42 -24.01
N ALA A 145 44.76 -37.18 -25.17
CA ALA A 145 46.10 -37.67 -25.48
C ALA A 145 47.26 -36.82 -24.93
N SER A 146 47.00 -35.65 -24.30
CA SER A 146 48.07 -34.71 -23.88
C SER A 146 48.19 -34.42 -22.38
N ALA A 147 47.51 -35.14 -21.48
CA ALA A 147 47.61 -34.86 -20.04
C ALA A 147 47.65 -36.13 -19.17
N GLY A 148 48.81 -36.76 -19.11
CA GLY A 148 49.16 -37.71 -18.04
C GLY A 148 50.07 -37.07 -17.00
N THR A 149 49.54 -36.59 -15.88
CA THR A 149 49.99 -36.87 -14.48
C THR A 149 49.34 -35.91 -13.46
N LYS A 150 48.93 -36.48 -12.33
CA LYS A 150 48.05 -35.91 -11.28
C LYS A 150 48.81 -34.99 -10.30
N ARG A 151 48.13 -33.96 -9.77
CA ARG A 151 48.35 -33.48 -8.38
C ARG A 151 47.05 -33.05 -7.69
N LYS A 152 46.85 -33.61 -6.49
CA LYS A 152 45.71 -33.43 -5.57
C LYS A 152 45.97 -32.31 -4.55
N ARG A 153 44.85 -31.83 -4.01
CA ARG A 153 44.57 -30.75 -3.03
C ARG A 153 45.17 -31.03 -1.64
N ARG A 154 45.46 -29.98 -0.85
CA ARG A 154 46.05 -30.06 0.51
C ARG A 154 45.47 -29.00 1.47
N TRP A 155 44.67 -29.47 2.45
CA TRP A 155 44.45 -29.06 3.85
C TRP A 155 43.65 -30.27 4.42
N ASP A 156 44.24 -31.21 5.15
CA ASP A 156 44.58 -31.18 6.58
C ASP A 156 45.95 -31.85 6.94
N VAL A 157 46.80 -31.12 7.70
CA VAL A 157 47.61 -31.42 8.94
C VAL A 157 48.44 -32.75 9.06
N PRO A 158 49.61 -32.87 9.78
CA PRO A 158 50.43 -31.94 10.63
C PRO A 158 51.94 -31.81 10.23
N GLU A 159 52.69 -30.99 10.99
CA GLU A 159 54.16 -30.73 10.93
C GLU A 159 55.04 -31.99 11.16
N PRO A 160 56.31 -32.01 10.68
CA PRO A 160 57.44 -31.63 11.57
C PRO A 160 58.72 -31.02 10.90
N SER A 161 59.49 -30.32 11.75
CA SER A 161 60.96 -30.18 11.92
C SER A 161 61.94 -29.93 10.74
N ASP A 162 62.62 -28.76 10.86
CA ASP A 162 64.04 -28.38 10.65
C ASP A 162 65.00 -29.26 9.82
N GLU A 163 65.74 -28.63 8.90
CA GLU A 163 67.18 -28.31 9.05
C GLU A 163 67.84 -27.74 7.76
N ASN A 164 68.76 -26.77 7.96
CA ASN A 164 69.89 -26.30 7.12
C ASN A 164 69.57 -25.43 5.88
N VAL A 165 69.56 -24.08 5.95
CA VAL A 165 70.68 -23.07 6.12
C VAL A 165 71.63 -23.03 4.92
N ASP A 166 71.69 -21.89 4.20
CA ASP A 166 72.87 -20.98 4.07
C ASP A 166 72.56 -19.72 3.18
N PRO A 167 73.44 -18.70 3.02
CA PRO A 167 73.46 -17.47 3.82
C PRO A 167 73.43 -16.15 2.99
N ASN A 168 72.75 -15.09 3.47
CA ASN A 168 73.23 -13.69 3.44
C ASN A 168 72.13 -12.67 3.85
N LYS A 169 72.51 -11.79 4.82
CA LYS A 169 71.85 -10.57 5.34
C LYS A 169 70.68 -10.80 6.30
N ILE A 170 70.86 -10.78 7.63
CA ILE A 170 71.13 -9.65 8.56
C ILE A 170 70.03 -8.57 8.49
N ASP A 171 69.05 -8.64 9.39
CA ASP A 171 68.91 -7.63 10.45
C ASP A 171 68.10 -8.17 11.65
N SER A 172 68.70 -8.02 12.84
CA SER A 172 68.17 -8.22 14.20
C SER A 172 67.37 -6.98 14.62
N GLY A 173 66.37 -6.98 15.49
CA GLY A 173 65.83 -7.94 16.41
C GLY A 173 64.77 -7.21 17.25
N GLU A 174 63.79 -7.99 17.70
CA GLU A 174 62.97 -7.81 18.91
C GLU A 174 62.39 -6.43 19.25
N TRP A 175 61.05 -6.35 19.31
CA TRP A 175 60.40 -5.56 20.34
C TRP A 175 59.14 -6.21 20.91
N SER A 176 59.06 -6.02 22.22
CA SER A 176 58.27 -6.68 23.25
C SER A 176 56.82 -6.19 23.32
N LYS A 177 56.03 -6.93 24.11
CA LYS A 177 54.60 -6.75 24.42
C LYS A 177 54.19 -5.41 25.06
N GLU A 178 55.07 -4.42 25.12
CA GLU A 178 54.81 -3.09 25.71
C GLU A 178 54.62 -1.96 24.68
N ALA A 179 54.62 -2.28 23.37
CA ALA A 179 54.36 -1.31 22.30
C ALA A 179 52.91 -1.33 21.74
N LEU A 180 52.03 -2.20 22.26
CA LEU A 180 50.62 -2.31 21.83
C LEU A 180 49.61 -1.58 22.74
N GLU A 181 50.07 -0.95 23.83
CA GLU A 181 49.23 -0.14 24.72
C GLU A 181 49.38 1.38 24.51
N ALA A 182 50.18 1.83 23.53
CA ALA A 182 50.48 3.26 23.33
C ALA A 182 49.86 3.89 22.06
N SER A 183 48.95 3.22 21.34
CA SER A 183 48.28 3.82 20.17
C SER A 183 46.76 3.60 20.18
N ALA A 184 46.09 4.08 21.23
CA ALA A 184 44.65 4.27 21.26
C ALA A 184 44.30 5.76 21.14
N PRO A 185 43.76 6.25 19.99
CA PRO A 185 43.20 7.58 19.94
C PRO A 185 41.76 7.57 20.48
N LYS A 186 41.56 8.39 21.51
CA LYS A 186 40.30 8.71 22.18
C LYS A 186 39.25 9.31 21.23
N LYS A 187 37.99 9.01 21.53
CA LYS A 187 36.75 9.65 21.05
C LYS A 187 36.89 11.16 20.88
N ARG A 188 36.44 11.71 19.75
CA ARG A 188 36.00 13.11 19.62
C ARG A 188 34.59 13.17 19.03
N ARG A 189 33.65 13.70 19.82
CA ARG A 189 32.33 14.19 19.38
C ARG A 189 32.44 15.67 19.04
N SER A 190 31.65 16.04 18.02
CA SER A 190 30.87 17.27 17.78
C SER A 190 31.54 18.65 17.96
N ARG A 191 31.48 19.44 16.87
CA ARG A 191 31.76 20.88 16.83
C ARG A 191 30.56 21.60 16.22
N TRP A 192 29.49 21.71 16.98
CA TRP A 192 28.44 22.72 16.90
C TRP A 192 27.99 22.93 18.34
N ASP A 193 28.56 23.94 18.97
CA ASP A 193 28.03 24.73 20.10
C ASP A 193 29.21 25.39 20.81
N ALA A 194 29.44 26.66 20.46
CA ALA A 194 30.28 27.57 21.21
C ALA A 194 29.70 28.99 21.06
N THR A 195 29.14 29.51 22.16
CA THR A 195 28.97 30.94 22.45
C THR A 195 29.16 31.18 23.96
N PRO A 196 29.51 32.41 24.39
CA PRO A 196 30.45 32.65 25.50
C PRO A 196 29.83 33.14 26.82
N ALA A 197 30.63 32.95 27.89
CA ALA A 197 30.79 33.67 29.16
C ALA A 197 29.60 34.41 29.86
N GLU A 198 29.30 33.89 31.06
CA GLU A 198 29.01 34.54 32.37
C GLU A 198 28.38 35.95 32.45
N VAL A 199 27.16 35.99 33.03
CA VAL A 199 26.78 36.95 34.08
C VAL A 199 25.95 36.21 35.14
N THR A 200 26.32 36.43 36.40
CA THR A 200 25.76 35.85 37.63
C THR A 200 24.33 36.29 37.92
N GLU A 201 23.42 35.32 38.07
CA GLU A 201 22.23 35.36 38.94
C GLU A 201 21.74 33.92 39.09
N THR A 202 21.41 33.48 40.31
CA THR A 202 20.88 32.14 40.58
C THR A 202 19.37 32.09 40.33
N PRO A 203 18.90 31.29 39.35
CA PRO A 203 17.57 30.71 39.46
C PRO A 203 17.53 29.19 39.22
N THR A 204 16.60 28.58 39.93
CA THR A 204 16.18 27.18 39.95
C THR A 204 16.00 26.55 38.56
N ALA A 205 16.63 25.39 38.34
CA ALA A 205 16.42 24.56 37.16
C ALA A 205 15.02 23.93 37.14
N LYS A 206 14.18 24.34 36.19
CA LYS A 206 12.94 23.64 35.83
C LYS A 206 13.29 22.31 35.15
N ARG A 207 13.02 21.20 35.84
CA ARG A 207 13.04 19.84 35.27
C ARG A 207 11.68 19.47 34.67
N SER A 208 11.75 18.67 33.61
CA SER A 208 10.65 18.08 32.83
C SER A 208 9.60 17.39 33.71
N ARG A 209 8.34 17.65 33.37
CA ARG A 209 7.10 17.38 34.13
C ARG A 209 6.58 15.93 33.97
N TRP A 210 7.46 14.97 33.70
CA TRP A 210 7.11 13.55 33.47
C TRP A 210 7.88 12.56 34.36
N ASP A 211 8.85 13.02 35.17
CA ASP A 211 9.66 12.17 36.06
C ASP A 211 9.46 12.53 37.55
N GLN A 212 8.22 12.46 38.06
CA GLN A 212 7.97 12.45 39.51
C GLN A 212 6.97 11.35 39.88
N THR A 213 7.47 10.34 40.59
CA THR A 213 6.66 9.39 41.36
C THR A 213 6.20 10.05 42.66
N PRO A 214 4.93 9.89 43.10
CA PRO A 214 4.47 10.51 44.34
C PRO A 214 5.03 9.77 45.56
N VAL A 215 5.61 10.54 46.48
CA VAL A 215 5.99 10.12 47.83
C VAL A 215 4.73 10.11 48.70
N GLN A 216 4.42 8.98 49.33
CA GLN A 216 3.35 8.85 50.31
C GLN A 216 3.66 9.71 51.55
N ILE A 217 2.75 10.61 51.90
CA ILE A 217 2.75 11.33 53.18
C ILE A 217 1.60 10.76 54.00
N ASP A 218 1.96 10.11 55.12
CA ASP A 218 1.04 9.62 56.14
C ASP A 218 0.45 10.80 56.91
N VAL A 219 -0.89 10.88 56.97
CA VAL A 219 -1.61 11.71 57.94
C VAL A 219 -2.73 10.87 58.56
N PRO A 220 -2.79 10.72 59.89
CA PRO A 220 -3.77 9.87 60.54
C PRO A 220 -5.11 10.58 60.67
N MET A 221 -6.20 9.93 60.23
CA MET A 221 -7.57 10.40 60.45
C MET A 221 -8.21 9.63 61.60
N THR A 222 -8.56 10.36 62.66
CA THR A 222 -9.36 9.91 63.81
C THR A 222 -10.84 9.75 63.44
N PRO A 223 -11.59 8.81 64.08
CA PRO A 223 -12.97 8.51 63.73
C PRO A 223 -13.96 9.41 64.47
N ILE A 224 -14.99 9.89 63.78
CA ILE A 224 -16.22 10.40 64.41
C ILE A 224 -17.41 9.66 63.80
N ILE A 225 -18.18 9.07 64.71
CA ILE A 225 -19.38 8.25 64.51
C ILE A 225 -20.60 9.17 64.41
N MET A 226 -21.59 8.80 63.59
CA MET A 226 -23.03 8.64 63.95
C MET A 226 -24.08 9.28 63.00
N ASN A 227 -24.91 8.38 62.43
CA ASN A 227 -26.38 8.39 62.24
C ASN A 227 -27.10 9.21 61.15
N ALA A 228 -27.56 8.47 60.10
CA ALA A 228 -28.93 8.26 59.56
C ALA A 228 -29.88 9.47 59.28
N PRO A 229 -30.98 9.38 58.46
CA PRO A 229 -31.59 8.23 57.76
C PRO A 229 -32.04 8.46 56.28
N GLY A 230 -32.24 7.37 55.53
CA GLY A 230 -33.23 7.31 54.43
C GLY A 230 -32.70 7.13 53.01
N PHE A 231 -32.63 5.87 52.54
CA PHE A 231 -33.05 5.37 51.21
C PHE A 231 -32.47 3.94 50.98
N MET A 232 -33.07 2.92 51.60
CA MET A 232 -32.87 1.51 51.23
C MET A 232 -34.13 0.75 51.64
N GLN A 233 -34.97 0.40 50.67
CA GLN A 233 -36.02 -0.59 50.87
C GLN A 233 -36.04 -1.50 49.65
N GLU A 234 -35.12 -2.46 49.63
CA GLU A 234 -35.30 -3.69 48.86
C GLU A 234 -36.37 -4.54 49.56
N ASP A 235 -37.32 -5.08 48.79
CA ASP A 235 -38.41 -5.92 49.30
C ASP A 235 -37.85 -7.15 50.03
N LYS A 236 -37.91 -7.13 51.37
CA LYS A 236 -37.48 -8.21 52.27
C LYS A 236 -38.13 -9.58 52.02
N HIS A 237 -39.18 -9.65 51.19
CA HIS A 237 -39.90 -10.88 50.87
C HIS A 237 -39.32 -11.68 49.70
N ASN A 238 -38.43 -11.10 48.88
CA ASN A 238 -37.88 -11.77 47.69
C ASN A 238 -36.34 -11.95 47.75
N ARG A 239 -35.77 -11.98 48.95
CA ARG A 239 -34.34 -12.32 49.14
C ARG A 239 -34.16 -13.83 49.03
N TYR A 240 -33.14 -14.28 48.30
CA TYR A 240 -32.71 -15.68 48.30
C TYR A 240 -32.24 -16.07 49.72
N LEU A 241 -32.80 -17.14 50.29
CA LEU A 241 -32.34 -17.73 51.56
C LEU A 241 -31.21 -18.72 51.26
N THR A 242 -30.18 -18.72 52.10
CA THR A 242 -29.10 -19.71 52.00
C THR A 242 -29.53 -21.07 52.58
N ASP A 243 -28.88 -22.15 52.15
CA ASP A 243 -29.21 -23.51 52.62
C ASP A 243 -29.11 -23.65 54.15
N GLU A 244 -28.15 -22.95 54.78
CA GLU A 244 -28.00 -22.91 56.23
C GLU A 244 -29.16 -22.18 56.95
N GLU A 245 -29.74 -21.15 56.32
CA GLU A 245 -30.92 -20.45 56.84
C GLU A 245 -32.20 -21.29 56.66
N LEU A 246 -32.26 -22.10 55.60
CA LEU A 246 -33.37 -23.01 55.30
C LEU A 246 -33.41 -24.21 56.27
N ASP A 247 -32.27 -24.82 56.57
CA ASP A 247 -32.15 -25.95 57.50
C ASP A 247 -32.48 -25.57 58.95
N ALA A 248 -32.35 -24.29 59.31
CA ALA A 248 -32.74 -23.77 60.62
C ALA A 248 -34.27 -23.58 60.78
N VAL A 249 -35.00 -23.45 59.67
CA VAL A 249 -36.46 -23.21 59.66
C VAL A 249 -37.25 -24.51 59.49
N LEU A 250 -36.66 -25.52 58.84
CA LEU A 250 -37.32 -26.80 58.60
C LEU A 250 -37.21 -27.75 59.82
N PRO A 251 -38.28 -28.45 60.22
CA PRO A 251 -38.21 -29.46 61.27
C PRO A 251 -37.25 -30.62 60.90
N PRO A 252 -36.46 -31.15 61.86
CA PRO A 252 -35.37 -32.09 61.58
C PRO A 252 -35.80 -33.52 61.18
N THR A 253 -37.10 -33.84 61.16
CA THR A 253 -37.60 -35.15 60.69
C THR A 253 -38.87 -34.99 59.86
N GLY A 254 -38.87 -35.49 58.62
CA GLY A 254 -40.07 -35.60 57.78
C GLY A 254 -40.00 -35.01 56.36
N TYR A 255 -38.85 -34.49 55.91
CA TYR A 255 -38.69 -33.89 54.58
C TYR A 255 -37.61 -34.64 53.76
N ALA A 256 -37.83 -34.76 52.45
CA ALA A 256 -36.87 -35.28 51.49
C ALA A 256 -36.66 -34.25 50.38
N ILE A 257 -35.41 -33.91 50.08
CA ILE A 257 -35.05 -32.95 49.03
C ILE A 257 -35.28 -33.61 47.66
N VAL A 258 -36.19 -33.05 46.85
CA VAL A 258 -36.52 -33.57 45.53
C VAL A 258 -35.53 -33.02 44.50
N THR A 259 -34.89 -33.90 43.72
CA THR A 259 -34.07 -33.48 42.58
C THR A 259 -34.96 -32.92 41.47
N PRO A 260 -34.65 -31.75 40.89
CA PRO A 260 -35.44 -31.19 39.80
C PRO A 260 -35.44 -32.14 38.59
N PRO A 261 -36.55 -32.24 37.84
CA PRO A 261 -36.62 -33.10 36.67
C PRO A 261 -35.61 -32.68 35.59
N PRO A 262 -35.09 -33.63 34.79
CA PRO A 262 -34.11 -33.34 33.75
C PRO A 262 -34.69 -32.35 32.72
N GLY A 263 -34.10 -31.15 32.64
CA GLY A 263 -34.50 -30.06 31.74
C GLY A 263 -34.96 -28.76 32.40
N TYR A 264 -35.07 -28.70 33.73
CA TYR A 264 -35.41 -27.45 34.43
C TYR A 264 -34.20 -26.51 34.56
N ALA A 265 -34.27 -25.35 33.91
CA ALA A 265 -33.34 -24.24 34.11
C ALA A 265 -34.04 -23.11 34.90
N PRO A 266 -33.48 -22.64 36.03
CA PRO A 266 -34.10 -21.56 36.80
C PRO A 266 -34.12 -20.26 35.99
N SER A 267 -35.25 -19.56 35.97
CA SER A 267 -35.39 -18.29 35.24
C SER A 267 -34.54 -17.22 35.90
N VAL A 268 -33.42 -16.84 35.27
CA VAL A 268 -32.62 -15.68 35.67
C VAL A 268 -33.47 -14.43 35.42
N ALA A 269 -33.83 -13.71 36.48
CA ALA A 269 -34.53 -12.43 36.35
C ALA A 269 -33.73 -11.49 35.43
N PRO A 270 -34.38 -10.76 34.50
CA PRO A 270 -33.67 -9.87 33.58
C PRO A 270 -32.93 -8.80 34.38
N ARG A 271 -31.60 -8.69 34.18
CA ARG A 271 -30.79 -7.62 34.76
C ARG A 271 -31.41 -6.28 34.35
N LYS A 272 -32.06 -5.61 35.31
CA LYS A 272 -32.44 -4.19 35.18
C LYS A 272 -31.17 -3.42 34.81
N LEU A 273 -31.27 -2.62 33.74
CA LEU A 273 -30.31 -1.60 33.36
C LEU A 273 -29.83 -0.87 34.61
N MET A 274 -28.57 -1.09 35.01
CA MET A 274 -27.95 -0.28 36.02
C MET A 274 -27.92 1.17 35.53
N ALA A 275 -28.32 2.05 36.45
CA ALA A 275 -28.45 3.47 36.27
C ALA A 275 -27.22 4.12 35.62
N THR A 276 -27.49 5.00 34.67
CA THR A 276 -26.56 6.06 34.27
C THR A 276 -26.13 6.83 35.52
N PRO A 277 -24.82 6.89 35.86
CA PRO A 277 -24.39 7.75 36.96
C PRO A 277 -24.58 9.21 36.54
N LEU A 278 -25.32 9.97 37.35
CA LEU A 278 -25.35 11.42 37.25
C LEU A 278 -23.93 11.94 37.50
N SER A 279 -23.36 12.57 36.47
CA SER A 279 -22.09 13.28 36.51
C SER A 279 -22.15 14.44 37.51
N THR A 280 -21.22 14.44 38.47
CA THR A 280 -20.64 15.67 39.01
C THR A 280 -19.13 15.59 38.78
N GLU A 281 -18.70 16.47 37.89
CA GLU A 281 -17.40 16.74 37.24
C GLU A 281 -16.15 16.45 38.10
N VAL A 282 -14.99 16.01 37.59
CA VAL A 282 -14.14 16.59 36.51
C VAL A 282 -13.15 15.52 35.97
N GLY A 283 -13.10 15.32 34.64
CA GLY A 283 -11.85 14.97 33.92
C GLY A 283 -11.71 13.58 33.25
N GLY A 284 -11.90 13.53 31.93
CA GLY A 284 -11.21 12.59 31.01
C GLY A 284 -12.06 11.48 30.36
N PHE A 285 -12.21 11.51 29.03
CA PHE A 285 -12.83 10.44 28.23
C PHE A 285 -11.92 9.19 28.22
N GLN A 286 -12.34 8.09 28.86
CA GLN A 286 -11.67 6.78 28.74
C GLN A 286 -12.33 5.96 27.63
N ILE A 287 -11.60 5.71 26.55
CA ILE A 287 -11.95 4.67 25.59
C ILE A 287 -11.72 3.33 26.30
N GLN A 288 -12.78 2.57 26.56
CA GLN A 288 -12.64 1.18 26.99
C GLN A 288 -11.94 0.40 25.86
N GLU A 289 -10.73 -0.07 26.12
CA GLU A 289 -10.01 -0.98 25.23
C GLU A 289 -10.82 -2.28 25.07
N SER A 290 -10.80 -2.83 23.86
CA SER A 290 -11.41 -4.12 23.50
C SER A 290 -10.88 -5.32 24.30
N SER A 291 -9.87 -5.12 25.17
CA SER A 291 -9.32 -6.12 26.08
C SER A 291 -10.31 -6.56 27.16
N ASP A 292 -11.16 -5.66 27.65
CA ASP A 292 -12.11 -6.00 28.71
C ASP A 292 -13.25 -6.87 28.19
N ALA A 293 -13.63 -6.71 26.92
CA ALA A 293 -14.61 -7.56 26.26
C ALA A 293 -14.13 -9.00 26.10
N ALA A 294 -12.83 -9.21 25.83
CA ALA A 294 -12.23 -10.54 25.74
C ALA A 294 -12.04 -11.19 27.11
N ALA A 295 -11.66 -10.42 28.14
CA ALA A 295 -11.58 -10.91 29.52
C ALA A 295 -12.96 -11.29 30.08
N LEU A 296 -14.01 -10.51 29.76
CA LEU A 296 -15.39 -10.85 30.07
C LEU A 296 -15.90 -12.06 29.27
N ALA A 297 -15.50 -12.23 28.02
CA ALA A 297 -15.86 -13.39 27.21
C ALA A 297 -15.17 -14.70 27.69
N ALA A 298 -13.93 -14.60 28.19
CA ALA A 298 -13.22 -15.70 28.82
C ALA A 298 -13.84 -16.07 30.18
N ALA A 299 -14.23 -15.08 30.99
CA ALA A 299 -14.99 -15.30 32.22
C ALA A 299 -16.39 -15.88 31.98
N ALA A 300 -16.94 -15.72 30.76
CA ALA A 300 -18.24 -16.24 30.33
C ALA A 300 -18.16 -17.58 29.57
N GLY A 301 -16.99 -18.21 29.45
CA GLY A 301 -16.83 -19.57 28.91
C GLY A 301 -17.10 -19.74 27.41
N LEU A 302 -17.02 -18.66 26.60
CA LEU A 302 -17.41 -18.65 25.18
C LEU A 302 -16.23 -18.65 24.19
N ALA A 303 -14.98 -18.69 24.66
CA ALA A 303 -13.79 -18.78 23.83
C ALA A 303 -13.19 -20.21 23.88
N PRO A 304 -12.72 -20.78 22.75
CA PRO A 304 -12.05 -22.08 22.76
C PRO A 304 -10.80 -22.01 23.65
N GLU A 305 -10.67 -22.98 24.58
CA GLU A 305 -9.62 -23.06 25.60
C GLU A 305 -8.22 -23.13 24.96
N LEU A 306 -7.59 -21.97 24.78
CA LEU A 306 -6.16 -21.85 24.56
C LEU A 306 -5.53 -21.42 25.91
N PRO A 307 -4.60 -22.20 26.49
CA PRO A 307 -4.00 -21.86 27.77
C PRO A 307 -3.28 -20.50 27.70
N THR A 308 -3.76 -19.53 28.48
CA THR A 308 -3.12 -18.21 28.65
C THR A 308 -1.93 -18.26 29.61
N GLU A 309 -1.77 -19.39 30.32
CA GLU A 309 -0.64 -19.70 31.19
C GLU A 309 0.26 -20.74 30.52
N ILE A 310 1.36 -20.28 29.92
CA ILE A 310 2.39 -21.16 29.36
C ILE A 310 3.55 -21.26 30.36
N PRO A 311 4.02 -22.48 30.72
CA PRO A 311 5.14 -22.70 31.63
C PRO A 311 6.39 -21.89 31.26
N GLY A 312 6.84 -21.02 32.17
CA GLY A 312 8.01 -20.15 32.00
C GLY A 312 7.78 -18.84 31.23
N VAL A 313 6.59 -18.62 30.67
CA VAL A 313 6.22 -17.37 29.99
C VAL A 313 5.41 -16.44 30.92
N GLY A 314 4.64 -16.99 31.86
CA GLY A 314 3.72 -16.23 32.72
C GLY A 314 2.43 -15.86 31.97
N ASN A 315 1.54 -15.07 32.60
CA ASN A 315 0.24 -14.72 32.00
C ASN A 315 0.44 -13.90 30.73
N LEU A 316 0.07 -14.49 29.59
CA LEU A 316 0.01 -13.81 28.31
C LEU A 316 -1.26 -12.98 28.22
N ALA A 317 -1.18 -11.83 27.55
CA ALA A 317 -2.37 -10.98 27.33
C ALA A 317 -3.36 -11.66 26.35
N PHE A 318 -2.83 -12.39 25.37
CA PHE A 318 -3.61 -13.12 24.37
C PHE A 318 -2.74 -14.22 23.71
N PHE A 319 -3.34 -15.33 23.30
CA PHE A 319 -2.66 -16.39 22.54
C PHE A 319 -3.50 -16.76 21.31
N LYS A 320 -2.97 -16.52 20.10
CA LYS A 320 -3.67 -16.83 18.85
C LYS A 320 -3.56 -18.33 18.54
N ALA A 321 -4.55 -18.89 17.85
CA ALA A 321 -4.49 -20.27 17.37
C ALA A 321 -3.32 -20.51 16.38
N GLU A 322 -2.91 -19.46 15.66
CA GLU A 322 -1.80 -19.49 14.71
C GLU A 322 -0.43 -19.54 15.41
N ASP A 323 -0.32 -18.86 16.56
CA ASP A 323 0.87 -18.90 17.43
C ASP A 323 1.15 -20.32 17.94
N ALA A 324 0.13 -21.16 18.10
CA ALA A 324 0.28 -22.53 18.53
C ALA A 324 1.19 -23.35 17.59
N GLN A 325 1.23 -23.02 16.28
CA GLN A 325 2.07 -23.73 15.31
C GLN A 325 3.56 -23.43 15.52
N TYR A 326 3.91 -22.15 15.72
CA TYR A 326 5.29 -21.72 15.88
C TYR A 326 5.84 -21.94 17.30
N PHE A 327 4.96 -21.93 18.30
CA PHE A 327 5.31 -22.08 19.71
C PHE A 327 4.92 -23.45 20.31
N ALA A 328 4.56 -24.43 19.47
CA ALA A 328 4.18 -25.79 19.86
C ALA A 328 5.16 -26.48 20.82
N LYS A 329 6.46 -26.24 20.62
CA LYS A 329 7.54 -26.81 21.45
C LYS A 329 7.53 -26.29 22.90
N ILE A 330 6.87 -25.16 23.19
CA ILE A 330 6.76 -24.61 24.55
C ILE A 330 5.44 -25.01 25.20
N LEU A 331 4.42 -25.34 24.40
CA LEU A 331 3.11 -25.76 24.90
C LEU A 331 3.15 -27.16 25.57
N LYS A 332 4.18 -27.97 25.28
CA LYS A 332 4.40 -29.25 25.95
C LYS A 332 5.30 -29.08 27.17
N GLU A 333 4.78 -29.44 28.34
CA GLU A 333 5.60 -29.63 29.54
C GLU A 333 6.55 -30.82 29.32
N GLU A 334 7.83 -30.52 29.19
CA GLU A 334 8.90 -31.54 29.21
C GLU A 334 9.92 -31.08 30.24
N ASP A 335 10.45 -32.02 31.01
CA ASP A 335 11.38 -31.75 32.11
C ASP A 335 12.65 -31.06 31.61
N GLU A 336 12.93 -29.86 32.12
CA GLU A 336 14.07 -29.02 31.70
C GLU A 336 15.43 -29.68 31.98
N THR A 337 15.47 -30.76 32.76
CA THR A 337 16.67 -31.52 33.13
C THR A 337 17.08 -32.59 32.13
N GLU A 338 16.18 -33.04 31.25
CA GLU A 338 16.48 -34.07 30.24
C GLU A 338 16.86 -33.47 28.86
N LEU A 339 16.72 -32.16 28.70
CA LEU A 339 16.91 -31.49 27.42
C LEU A 339 18.37 -31.12 27.16
N SER A 340 18.75 -31.18 25.88
CA SER A 340 20.05 -30.70 25.45
C SER A 340 20.20 -29.19 25.65
N VAL A 341 21.45 -28.72 25.79
CA VAL A 341 21.77 -27.30 25.98
C VAL A 341 21.23 -26.44 24.82
N ASP A 342 21.19 -26.97 23.61
CA ASP A 342 20.70 -26.26 22.42
C ASP A 342 19.15 -26.20 22.38
N GLU A 343 18.46 -27.25 22.84
CA GLU A 343 17.00 -27.23 22.97
C GLU A 343 16.52 -26.28 24.07
N MET A 344 17.27 -26.20 25.19
CA MET A 344 17.01 -25.20 26.22
C MET A 344 17.16 -23.76 25.67
N LYS A 345 18.17 -23.50 24.83
CA LYS A 345 18.35 -22.20 24.17
C LYS A 345 17.20 -21.91 23.20
N GLU A 346 16.80 -22.88 22.37
CA GLU A 346 15.64 -22.72 21.46
C GLU A 346 14.36 -22.38 22.23
N ARG A 347 14.04 -23.14 23.28
CA ARG A 347 12.86 -22.89 24.12
C ARG A 347 12.89 -21.50 24.74
N LYS A 348 14.04 -21.08 25.25
CA LYS A 348 14.23 -19.74 25.85
C LYS A 348 14.05 -18.62 24.84
N ILE A 349 14.57 -18.76 23.63
CA ILE A 349 14.37 -17.80 22.53
C ILE A 349 12.88 -17.72 22.19
N MET A 350 12.22 -18.86 22.00
CA MET A 350 10.79 -18.90 21.67
C MET A 350 9.94 -18.26 22.79
N ARG A 351 10.26 -18.48 24.07
CA ARG A 351 9.59 -17.82 25.21
C ARG A 351 9.74 -16.30 25.16
N LEU A 352 10.94 -15.81 24.82
CA LEU A 352 11.20 -14.37 24.69
C LEU A 352 10.50 -13.75 23.49
N LEU A 353 10.46 -14.44 22.34
CA LEU A 353 9.77 -13.98 21.15
C LEU A 353 8.26 -13.87 21.38
N LEU A 354 7.65 -14.86 22.05
CA LEU A 354 6.23 -14.83 22.40
C LEU A 354 5.90 -13.67 23.37
N LYS A 355 6.77 -13.41 24.36
CA LYS A 355 6.65 -12.23 25.24
C LYS A 355 6.74 -10.91 24.48
N ILE A 356 7.52 -10.88 23.40
CA ILE A 356 7.68 -9.67 22.56
C ILE A 356 6.47 -9.50 21.63
N LYS A 357 5.93 -10.58 21.07
CA LYS A 357 4.74 -10.55 20.19
C LYS A 357 3.47 -10.20 20.98
N ASN A 358 3.17 -10.95 22.04
CA ASN A 358 1.85 -10.92 22.70
C ASN A 358 1.86 -10.33 24.13
N GLY A 359 3.00 -9.83 24.61
CA GLY A 359 3.13 -9.29 25.97
C GLY A 359 2.63 -7.85 26.12
N THR A 360 2.32 -7.46 27.36
CA THR A 360 2.08 -6.05 27.70
C THR A 360 3.33 -5.20 27.46
N PRO A 361 3.23 -3.87 27.23
CA PRO A 361 4.39 -3.00 27.01
C PRO A 361 5.59 -3.19 27.98
N PRO A 362 5.40 -3.35 29.31
CA PRO A 362 6.53 -3.59 30.22
C PRO A 362 7.18 -4.97 30.01
N VAL A 363 6.40 -6.01 29.75
CA VAL A 363 6.90 -7.37 29.47
C VAL A 363 7.68 -7.39 28.15
N ARG A 364 7.17 -6.73 27.11
CA ARG A 364 7.88 -6.58 25.83
C ARG A 364 9.22 -5.89 25.99
N LYS A 365 9.27 -4.79 26.77
CA LYS A 365 10.50 -4.04 27.00
C LYS A 365 11.57 -4.87 27.72
N THR A 366 11.18 -5.65 28.74
CA THR A 366 12.11 -6.52 29.46
C THR A 366 12.57 -7.69 28.61
N ALA A 367 11.67 -8.36 27.89
CA ALA A 367 12.01 -9.46 26.98
C ALA A 367 12.92 -8.99 25.83
N LEU A 368 12.65 -7.82 25.24
CA LEU A 368 13.49 -7.22 24.19
C LEU A 368 14.89 -6.87 24.71
N ARG A 369 15.02 -6.47 25.98
CA ARG A 369 16.34 -6.27 26.59
C ARG A 369 17.07 -7.61 26.80
N GLN A 370 16.37 -8.62 27.31
CA GLN A 370 16.96 -9.93 27.56
C GLN A 370 17.45 -10.63 26.28
N ILE A 371 16.67 -10.60 25.20
CA ILE A 371 17.07 -11.23 23.94
C ILE A 371 18.28 -10.53 23.30
N THR A 372 18.43 -9.21 23.54
CA THR A 372 19.51 -8.41 22.95
C THR A 372 20.81 -8.50 23.75
N ASP A 373 20.73 -8.46 25.08
CA ASP A 373 21.90 -8.65 25.94
C ASP A 373 22.49 -10.06 25.80
N LYS A 374 21.63 -11.08 25.59
CA LYS A 374 22.04 -12.49 25.43
C LYS A 374 22.14 -12.97 23.98
N ALA A 375 22.04 -12.07 22.99
CA ALA A 375 22.06 -12.46 21.57
C ALA A 375 23.28 -13.28 21.17
N ARG A 376 24.48 -12.92 21.67
CA ARG A 376 25.72 -13.66 21.41
C ARG A 376 25.77 -15.04 22.06
N GLU A 377 25.13 -15.22 23.21
CA GLU A 377 25.07 -16.49 23.95
C GLU A 377 24.12 -17.50 23.27
N PHE A 378 23.03 -16.98 22.70
CA PHE A 378 22.06 -17.76 21.93
C PHE A 378 22.62 -18.20 20.56
N GLY A 379 23.44 -17.37 19.93
CA GLY A 379 23.99 -17.64 18.60
C GLY A 379 23.05 -17.23 17.47
N ALA A 380 23.63 -16.92 16.30
CA ALA A 380 22.91 -16.38 15.15
C ALA A 380 21.90 -17.38 14.55
N GLY A 381 22.28 -18.66 14.43
CA GLY A 381 21.44 -19.70 13.84
C GLY A 381 20.10 -19.88 14.54
N PRO A 382 20.08 -20.27 15.83
CA PRO A 382 18.84 -20.49 16.57
C PRO A 382 17.93 -19.25 16.62
N LEU A 383 18.52 -18.04 16.65
CA LEU A 383 17.76 -16.79 16.60
C LEU A 383 17.05 -16.63 15.25
N PHE A 384 17.78 -16.68 14.13
CA PHE A 384 17.18 -16.47 12.81
C PHE A 384 16.26 -17.62 12.38
N ASP A 385 16.54 -18.85 12.80
CA ASP A 385 15.69 -20.00 12.50
C ASP A 385 14.31 -19.92 13.14
N LYS A 386 14.17 -19.21 14.27
CA LYS A 386 12.87 -18.98 14.92
C LYS A 386 12.23 -17.64 14.57
N ILE A 387 13.02 -16.59 14.33
CA ILE A 387 12.49 -15.26 14.03
C ILE A 387 11.98 -15.16 12.58
N LEU A 388 12.72 -15.69 11.62
CA LEU A 388 12.39 -15.51 10.20
C LEU A 388 11.05 -16.15 9.79
N PRO A 389 10.69 -17.37 10.24
CA PRO A 389 9.38 -17.95 9.91
C PRO A 389 8.20 -17.11 10.44
N LEU A 390 8.32 -16.50 11.62
CA LEU A 390 7.29 -15.62 12.18
C LEU A 390 7.06 -14.38 11.31
N LEU A 391 8.10 -13.88 10.63
CA LEU A 391 7.98 -12.72 9.74
C LEU A 391 7.38 -13.08 8.37
N MET A 392 7.41 -14.36 7.99
CA MET A 392 6.79 -14.86 6.76
C MET A 392 5.29 -15.14 6.91
N GLU A 393 4.75 -15.02 8.12
CA GLU A 393 3.34 -15.23 8.40
C GLU A 393 2.48 -14.16 7.71
N ARG A 394 1.50 -14.60 6.92
CA ARG A 394 0.61 -13.70 6.16
C ARG A 394 -0.42 -12.97 7.04
N THR A 395 -0.73 -13.53 8.20
CA THR A 395 -1.73 -13.04 9.16
C THR A 395 -1.13 -12.10 10.21
N LEU A 396 0.18 -11.82 10.10
CA LEU A 396 0.90 -10.97 11.04
C LEU A 396 0.43 -9.52 10.93
N GLU A 397 -0.05 -8.98 12.06
CA GLU A 397 -0.46 -7.58 12.16
C GLU A 397 0.73 -6.64 12.01
N ASP A 398 0.50 -5.43 11.49
CA ASP A 398 1.56 -4.43 11.26
C ASP A 398 2.33 -4.10 12.55
N GLN A 399 1.63 -4.06 13.68
CA GLN A 399 2.26 -3.82 14.98
C GLN A 399 3.14 -4.99 15.45
N GLU A 400 2.73 -6.23 15.18
CA GLU A 400 3.51 -7.44 15.52
C GLU A 400 4.77 -7.54 14.64
N ARG A 401 4.61 -7.25 13.35
CA ARG A 401 5.71 -7.12 12.38
C ARG A 401 6.75 -6.11 12.83
N HIS A 402 6.30 -4.91 13.22
CA HIS A 402 7.17 -3.86 13.71
C HIS A 402 8.00 -4.29 14.94
N LEU A 403 7.39 -5.08 15.84
CA LEU A 403 8.10 -5.61 17.02
C LEU A 403 9.15 -6.65 16.64
N LEU A 404 8.84 -7.57 15.73
CA LEU A 404 9.80 -8.56 15.23
C LEU A 404 10.95 -7.90 14.48
N VAL A 405 10.67 -6.88 13.66
CA VAL A 405 11.69 -6.07 12.98
C VAL A 405 12.63 -5.41 13.99
N LYS A 406 12.10 -4.82 15.07
CA LYS A 406 12.92 -4.28 16.17
C LYS A 406 13.79 -5.32 16.85
N VAL A 407 13.32 -6.56 16.98
CA VAL A 407 14.14 -7.66 17.51
C VAL A 407 15.29 -7.96 16.57
N ILE A 408 15.00 -8.16 15.28
CA ILE A 408 16.01 -8.44 14.24
C ILE A 408 17.08 -7.36 14.25
N ASP A 409 16.68 -6.09 14.23
CA ASP A 409 17.61 -4.97 14.17
C ASP A 409 18.61 -4.96 15.35
N ARG A 410 18.09 -5.10 16.57
CA ARG A 410 18.94 -5.12 17.77
C ARG A 410 19.82 -6.37 17.85
N VAL A 411 19.32 -7.51 17.37
CA VAL A 411 20.08 -8.77 17.31
C VAL A 411 21.21 -8.67 16.28
N LEU A 412 20.95 -8.13 15.08
CA LEU A 412 21.95 -7.90 14.03
C LEU A 412 23.09 -7.02 14.55
N TYR A 413 22.76 -5.92 15.25
CA TYR A 413 23.76 -5.03 15.83
C TYR A 413 24.68 -5.73 16.85
N LYS A 414 24.17 -6.71 17.59
CA LYS A 414 24.94 -7.42 18.63
C LYS A 414 25.78 -8.57 18.06
N LEU A 415 25.28 -9.26 17.05
CA LEU A 415 25.94 -10.42 16.44
C LEU A 415 27.09 -10.03 15.50
N ASP A 416 27.06 -8.85 14.90
CA ASP A 416 28.12 -8.31 14.04
C ASP A 416 28.54 -9.35 12.95
N ASP A 417 29.80 -9.77 12.88
CA ASP A 417 30.30 -10.72 11.87
C ASP A 417 29.64 -12.11 11.88
N LEU A 418 29.00 -12.52 12.98
CA LEU A 418 28.35 -13.84 13.12
C LEU A 418 27.15 -14.02 12.17
N VAL A 419 26.65 -12.93 11.59
CA VAL A 419 25.48 -12.95 10.69
C VAL A 419 25.83 -13.41 9.26
N ARG A 420 27.11 -13.41 8.87
CA ARG A 420 27.56 -13.65 7.48
C ARG A 420 26.98 -14.93 6.84
N PRO A 421 26.96 -16.10 7.50
CA PRO A 421 26.40 -17.32 6.91
C PRO A 421 24.89 -17.23 6.64
N TYR A 422 24.18 -16.37 7.38
CA TYR A 422 22.73 -16.24 7.35
C TYR A 422 22.24 -15.09 6.46
N VAL A 423 23.14 -14.28 5.89
CA VAL A 423 22.80 -13.10 5.08
C VAL A 423 21.84 -13.45 3.95
N HIS A 424 22.11 -14.52 3.19
CA HIS A 424 21.22 -14.93 2.10
C HIS A 424 19.81 -15.30 2.62
N LYS A 425 19.73 -16.06 3.72
CA LYS A 425 18.46 -16.44 4.34
C LYS A 425 17.66 -15.24 4.83
N ILE A 426 18.34 -14.24 5.40
CA ILE A 426 17.71 -12.99 5.84
C ILE A 426 17.21 -12.19 4.63
N LEU A 427 18.05 -12.04 3.58
CA LEU A 427 17.67 -11.29 2.38
C LEU A 427 16.43 -11.86 1.71
N VAL A 428 16.34 -13.17 1.53
CA VAL A 428 15.16 -13.81 0.90
C VAL A 428 13.85 -13.50 1.63
N VAL A 429 13.88 -13.33 2.95
CA VAL A 429 12.70 -13.01 3.77
C VAL A 429 12.40 -11.51 3.78
N ILE A 430 13.42 -10.66 3.77
CA ILE A 430 13.29 -9.21 3.93
C ILE A 430 13.12 -8.47 2.60
N GLU A 431 13.69 -8.98 1.51
CA GLU A 431 13.60 -8.39 0.17
C GLU A 431 12.17 -8.15 -0.33
N PRO A 432 11.21 -9.09 -0.15
CA PRO A 432 9.82 -8.86 -0.53
C PRO A 432 9.19 -7.64 0.16
N LEU A 433 9.59 -7.33 1.40
CA LEU A 433 9.08 -6.17 2.15
C LEU A 433 9.42 -4.84 1.46
N LEU A 434 10.45 -4.79 0.60
CA LEU A 434 10.80 -3.58 -0.15
C LEU A 434 9.79 -3.21 -1.25
N ILE A 435 8.91 -4.13 -1.62
CA ILE A 435 7.89 -3.98 -2.67
C ILE A 435 6.47 -3.98 -2.09
N ASP A 436 6.32 -4.20 -0.78
CA ASP A 436 5.02 -4.20 -0.10
C ASP A 436 4.21 -2.93 -0.40
N GLU A 437 2.88 -3.02 -0.38
CA GLU A 437 1.97 -1.89 -0.61
C GLU A 437 2.03 -0.90 0.56
N ASP A 438 2.23 -1.41 1.78
CA ASP A 438 2.39 -0.58 2.96
C ASP A 438 3.72 0.16 2.96
N TYR A 439 3.65 1.46 3.26
CA TYR A 439 4.83 2.29 3.39
C TYR A 439 5.70 1.89 4.59
N TYR A 440 5.10 1.53 5.73
CA TYR A 440 5.85 1.21 6.94
C TYR A 440 6.60 -0.10 6.81
N ALA A 441 5.98 -1.16 6.29
CA ALA A 441 6.66 -2.41 5.95
C ALA A 441 7.88 -2.18 5.03
N ARG A 442 7.75 -1.30 4.02
CA ARG A 442 8.89 -0.93 3.16
C ARG A 442 10.00 -0.21 3.92
N VAL A 443 9.69 0.68 4.86
CA VAL A 443 10.70 1.36 5.69
C VAL A 443 11.46 0.35 6.54
N GLU A 444 10.74 -0.55 7.19
CA GLU A 444 11.29 -1.60 8.04
C GLU A 444 12.24 -2.54 7.29
N GLY A 445 11.84 -2.98 6.09
CA GLY A 445 12.72 -3.78 5.24
C GLY A 445 14.02 -3.04 4.87
N ARG A 446 13.95 -1.72 4.63
CA ARG A 446 15.15 -0.90 4.36
C ARG A 446 16.05 -0.79 5.58
N GLU A 447 15.50 -0.62 6.78
CA GLU A 447 16.29 -0.53 8.01
C GLU A 447 17.05 -1.83 8.28
N ILE A 448 16.37 -2.99 8.15
CA ILE A 448 17.01 -4.29 8.33
C ILE A 448 18.15 -4.50 7.33
N ILE A 449 17.92 -4.25 6.04
CA ILE A 449 18.98 -4.42 5.02
C ILE A 449 20.12 -3.43 5.25
N SER A 450 19.83 -2.20 5.69
CA SER A 450 20.86 -1.21 6.03
C SER A 450 21.77 -1.72 7.14
N ASN A 451 21.20 -2.24 8.23
CA ASN A 451 21.98 -2.71 9.37
C ASN A 451 22.65 -4.07 9.10
N LEU A 452 22.00 -4.94 8.32
CA LEU A 452 22.62 -6.16 7.80
C LEU A 452 23.85 -5.84 6.95
N SER A 453 23.79 -4.82 6.09
CA SER A 453 24.92 -4.43 5.24
C SER A 453 26.11 -3.89 6.02
N LYS A 454 25.87 -3.21 7.14
CA LYS A 454 26.91 -2.73 8.07
C LYS A 454 27.57 -3.88 8.83
N ALA A 455 26.80 -4.89 9.24
CA ALA A 455 27.30 -6.07 9.96
C ALA A 455 28.02 -7.08 9.05
N ALA A 456 27.48 -7.36 7.86
CA ALA A 456 28.06 -8.32 6.93
C ALA A 456 29.23 -7.75 6.09
N GLY A 457 29.22 -6.44 5.85
CA GLY A 457 30.18 -5.74 5.00
C GLY A 457 29.90 -5.88 3.50
N LEU A 458 30.40 -4.91 2.72
CA LEU A 458 30.09 -4.77 1.28
C LEU A 458 30.45 -6.00 0.45
N ALA A 459 31.66 -6.55 0.65
CA ALA A 459 32.15 -7.65 -0.18
C ALA A 459 31.28 -8.91 -0.03
N HIS A 460 30.84 -9.20 1.19
CA HIS A 460 29.97 -10.34 1.47
C HIS A 460 28.57 -10.12 0.88
N MET A 461 28.00 -8.92 1.06
CA MET A 461 26.71 -8.54 0.46
C MET A 461 26.72 -8.66 -1.08
N ILE A 462 27.80 -8.22 -1.73
CA ILE A 462 27.97 -8.38 -3.17
C ILE A 462 28.05 -9.87 -3.53
N SER A 463 28.83 -10.67 -2.79
CA SER A 463 28.99 -12.09 -3.07
C SER A 463 27.67 -12.86 -2.96
N THR A 464 26.80 -12.50 -1.99
CA THR A 464 25.53 -13.19 -1.77
C THR A 464 24.46 -12.84 -2.80
N MET A 465 24.35 -11.56 -3.19
CA MET A 465 23.30 -11.11 -4.13
C MET A 465 23.73 -11.16 -5.61
N ARG A 466 25.00 -11.39 -5.91
CA ARG A 466 25.50 -11.42 -7.29
C ARG A 466 24.78 -12.43 -8.20
N PRO A 467 24.47 -13.68 -7.75
CA PRO A 467 23.72 -14.63 -8.57
C PRO A 467 22.29 -14.16 -8.92
N ASP A 468 21.71 -13.29 -8.10
CA ASP A 468 20.32 -12.82 -8.27
C ASP A 468 20.20 -11.70 -9.33
N ILE A 469 21.33 -11.10 -9.72
CA ILE A 469 21.38 -9.97 -10.67
C ILE A 469 21.03 -10.39 -12.10
N ASP A 470 21.47 -11.57 -12.52
CA ASP A 470 21.20 -12.15 -13.84
C ASP A 470 20.20 -13.31 -13.81
N HIS A 471 19.46 -13.44 -12.71
CA HIS A 471 18.37 -14.40 -12.56
C HIS A 471 17.30 -14.22 -13.67
N ALA A 472 16.72 -15.32 -14.14
CA ALA A 472 15.74 -15.28 -15.23
C ALA A 472 14.47 -14.49 -14.83
N ASP A 473 14.01 -14.70 -13.59
CA ASP A 473 12.85 -14.02 -13.02
C ASP A 473 13.10 -12.50 -12.85
N GLU A 474 12.14 -11.69 -13.30
CA GLU A 474 12.15 -10.25 -13.11
C GLU A 474 11.84 -9.82 -11.68
N TYR A 475 11.02 -10.60 -10.95
CA TYR A 475 10.66 -10.29 -9.57
C TYR A 475 11.91 -10.26 -8.69
N VAL A 476 12.71 -11.33 -8.72
CA VAL A 476 13.98 -11.45 -7.98
C VAL A 476 14.95 -10.33 -8.37
N ARG A 477 15.09 -10.03 -9.67
CA ARG A 477 15.96 -8.92 -10.11
C ARG A 477 15.47 -7.55 -9.62
N ASN A 478 14.16 -7.34 -9.49
CA ASN A 478 13.58 -6.10 -8.98
C ASN A 478 13.80 -5.94 -7.47
N THR A 479 13.57 -6.99 -6.67
CA THR A 479 13.83 -6.96 -5.22
C THR A 479 15.32 -6.75 -4.96
N THR A 480 16.17 -7.49 -5.67
CA THR A 480 17.63 -7.37 -5.59
C THR A 480 18.10 -5.95 -5.93
N ALA A 481 17.53 -5.33 -6.99
CA ALA A 481 17.89 -3.97 -7.36
C ALA A 481 17.54 -2.93 -6.27
N ARG A 482 16.43 -3.14 -5.56
CA ARG A 482 16.03 -2.31 -4.40
C ARG A 482 16.91 -2.61 -3.19
N ALA A 483 17.28 -3.86 -2.95
CA ALA A 483 18.19 -4.22 -1.87
C ALA A 483 19.56 -3.55 -2.06
N PHE A 484 20.12 -3.57 -3.27
CA PHE A 484 21.38 -2.88 -3.57
C PHE A 484 21.31 -1.36 -3.40
N SER A 485 20.16 -0.71 -3.67
CA SER A 485 20.04 0.73 -3.40
C SER A 485 20.04 1.04 -1.91
N VAL A 486 19.48 0.16 -1.07
CA VAL A 486 19.60 0.24 0.40
C VAL A 486 21.05 0.02 0.85
N VAL A 487 21.75 -0.96 0.27
CA VAL A 487 23.16 -1.19 0.59
C VAL A 487 24.03 0.02 0.20
N ALA A 488 23.73 0.66 -0.94
CA ALA A 488 24.40 1.88 -1.36
C ALA A 488 24.14 3.06 -0.42
N SER A 489 22.94 3.20 0.14
CA SER A 489 22.63 4.26 1.11
C SER A 489 23.30 4.01 2.47
N ALA A 490 23.47 2.75 2.87
CA ALA A 490 24.09 2.35 4.13
C ALA A 490 25.62 2.46 4.15
N LEU A 491 26.28 2.01 3.07
CA LEU A 491 27.74 1.92 2.97
C LEU A 491 28.36 3.04 2.13
N GLY A 492 27.53 3.81 1.42
CA GLY A 492 27.93 4.89 0.51
C GLY A 492 27.96 4.46 -0.95
N ILE A 493 27.57 5.39 -1.84
CA ILE A 493 27.62 5.18 -3.29
C ILE A 493 29.05 4.90 -3.79
N PRO A 494 30.11 5.60 -3.34
CA PRO A 494 31.46 5.42 -3.89
C PRO A 494 31.98 3.99 -3.82
N SER A 495 31.68 3.28 -2.73
CA SER A 495 32.15 1.91 -2.54
C SER A 495 31.47 0.91 -3.49
N LEU A 496 30.25 1.20 -3.95
CA LEU A 496 29.51 0.34 -4.88
C LEU A 496 29.79 0.69 -6.36
N LEU A 497 30.37 1.85 -6.66
CA LEU A 497 30.62 2.29 -8.05
C LEU A 497 31.43 1.28 -8.90
N PRO A 498 32.54 0.68 -8.43
CA PRO A 498 33.29 -0.28 -9.24
C PRO A 498 32.45 -1.50 -9.63
N PHE A 499 31.61 -1.96 -8.70
CA PHE A 499 30.67 -3.05 -8.93
C PHE A 499 29.60 -2.66 -9.96
N LEU A 500 28.98 -1.48 -9.83
CA LEU A 500 27.99 -0.97 -10.79
C LEU A 500 28.59 -0.83 -12.20
N LYS A 501 29.80 -0.29 -12.32
CA LYS A 501 30.52 -0.19 -13.61
C LYS A 501 30.69 -1.56 -14.27
N ALA A 502 31.03 -2.58 -13.49
CA ALA A 502 31.20 -3.95 -14.00
C ALA A 502 29.87 -4.60 -14.40
N VAL A 503 28.81 -4.43 -13.61
CA VAL A 503 27.48 -5.02 -13.87
C VAL A 503 26.80 -4.34 -15.07
N CYS A 504 26.79 -3.00 -15.11
CA CYS A 504 26.19 -2.24 -16.21
C CYS A 504 26.89 -2.51 -17.55
N ARG A 505 28.19 -2.82 -17.56
CA ARG A 505 28.98 -3.15 -18.77
C ARG A 505 29.18 -4.65 -18.97
N SER A 506 28.44 -5.50 -18.25
CA SER A 506 28.58 -6.95 -18.35
C SER A 506 28.24 -7.43 -19.76
N LYS A 507 29.15 -8.19 -20.38
CA LYS A 507 28.93 -8.85 -21.67
C LYS A 507 28.26 -10.22 -21.54
N LYS A 508 28.08 -10.74 -20.32
CA LYS A 508 27.57 -12.10 -20.09
C LYS A 508 26.07 -12.20 -20.34
N SER A 509 25.31 -11.26 -19.81
CA SER A 509 23.85 -11.27 -19.86
C SER A 509 23.32 -9.84 -19.95
N TRP A 510 22.29 -9.64 -20.77
CA TRP A 510 21.58 -8.35 -20.84
C TRP A 510 20.76 -8.12 -19.57
N GLN A 511 20.33 -9.19 -18.89
CA GLN A 511 19.66 -9.15 -17.59
C GLN A 511 20.55 -8.48 -16.55
N ALA A 512 21.85 -8.82 -16.49
CA ALA A 512 22.78 -8.15 -15.58
C ALA A 512 22.88 -6.65 -15.88
N ARG A 513 23.02 -6.26 -17.16
CA ARG A 513 23.08 -4.86 -17.57
C ARG A 513 21.81 -4.11 -17.14
N HIS A 514 20.65 -4.68 -17.43
CA HIS A 514 19.34 -4.16 -17.05
C HIS A 514 19.19 -3.97 -15.54
N THR A 515 19.53 -4.98 -14.75
CA THR A 515 19.46 -4.92 -13.28
C THR A 515 20.46 -3.90 -12.72
N GLY A 516 21.68 -3.83 -13.26
CA GLY A 516 22.67 -2.82 -12.89
C GLY A 516 22.16 -1.39 -13.07
N ILE A 517 21.52 -1.11 -14.21
CA ILE A 517 20.89 0.20 -14.47
C ILE A 517 19.71 0.44 -13.52
N ARG A 518 18.91 -0.59 -13.23
CA ARG A 518 17.80 -0.51 -12.27
C ARG A 518 18.30 -0.20 -10.85
N ILE A 519 19.47 -0.70 -10.45
CA ILE A 519 20.12 -0.32 -9.18
C ILE A 519 20.44 1.17 -9.17
N VAL A 520 21.03 1.72 -10.25
CA VAL A 520 21.33 3.15 -10.36
C VAL A 520 20.05 4.00 -10.27
N GLN A 521 18.98 3.57 -10.95
CA GLN A 521 17.67 4.23 -10.85
C GLN A 521 17.14 4.24 -9.40
N GLN A 522 17.22 3.12 -8.69
CA GLN A 522 16.74 3.04 -7.31
C GLN A 522 17.64 3.80 -6.33
N ILE A 523 18.94 3.91 -6.60
CA ILE A 523 19.84 4.81 -5.86
C ILE A 523 19.38 6.25 -6.04
N ALA A 524 19.01 6.66 -7.26
CA ALA A 524 18.49 8.01 -7.52
C ALA A 524 17.22 8.31 -6.71
N ILE A 525 16.26 7.39 -6.73
CA ILE A 525 14.99 7.53 -6.00
C ILE A 525 15.19 7.54 -4.49
N MET A 526 16.10 6.71 -3.95
CA MET A 526 16.30 6.58 -2.51
C MET A 526 17.12 7.72 -1.92
N MET A 527 18.15 8.18 -2.62
CA MET A 527 19.07 9.21 -2.13
C MET A 527 18.56 10.64 -2.41
N GLY A 528 17.71 10.82 -3.43
CA GLY A 528 17.20 12.12 -3.84
C GLY A 528 18.35 13.08 -4.17
N CYS A 529 18.33 14.29 -3.60
CA CYS A 529 19.34 15.31 -3.84
C CYS A 529 20.78 14.94 -3.41
N ALA A 530 20.95 13.92 -2.55
CA ALA A 530 22.27 13.47 -2.10
C ALA A 530 23.10 12.78 -3.20
N VAL A 531 22.54 12.58 -4.40
CA VAL A 531 23.23 11.98 -5.55
C VAL A 531 24.24 12.93 -6.21
N LEU A 532 24.08 14.25 -6.04
CA LEU A 532 24.84 15.29 -6.76
C LEU A 532 26.37 15.05 -6.78
N PRO A 533 27.07 14.73 -5.67
CA PRO A 533 28.52 14.53 -5.68
C PRO A 533 28.98 13.33 -6.51
N HIS A 534 28.09 12.39 -6.79
CA HIS A 534 28.36 11.15 -7.50
C HIS A 534 27.63 11.06 -8.85
N LEU A 535 26.89 12.10 -9.23
CA LEU A 535 26.02 12.14 -10.39
C LEU A 535 26.78 11.82 -11.68
N ARG A 536 27.89 12.53 -11.95
CA ARG A 536 28.74 12.28 -13.12
C ARG A 536 29.16 10.82 -13.24
N ASN A 537 29.64 10.24 -12.14
CA ASN A 537 30.06 8.84 -12.12
C ASN A 537 28.90 7.88 -12.39
N LEU A 538 27.71 8.14 -11.85
CA LEU A 538 26.52 7.31 -12.08
C LEU A 538 25.99 7.43 -13.50
N VAL A 539 25.98 8.64 -14.07
CA VAL A 539 25.61 8.88 -15.48
C VAL A 539 26.59 8.15 -16.40
N ASP A 540 27.90 8.26 -16.16
CA ASP A 540 28.94 7.54 -16.93
C ASP A 540 28.83 6.00 -16.81
N CYS A 541 28.25 5.49 -15.72
CA CYS A 541 27.99 4.05 -15.55
C CYS A 541 26.87 3.55 -16.46
N ILE A 542 25.86 4.37 -16.75
CA ILE A 542 24.67 3.94 -17.49
C ILE A 542 24.60 4.46 -18.92
N ALA A 543 25.38 5.49 -19.28
CA ALA A 543 25.32 6.16 -20.58
C ALA A 543 25.41 5.21 -21.79
N HIS A 544 26.27 4.17 -21.72
CA HIS A 544 26.42 3.20 -22.81
C HIS A 544 25.18 2.31 -23.03
N GLY A 545 24.28 2.23 -22.04
CA GLY A 545 23.03 1.49 -22.13
C GLY A 545 22.01 2.10 -23.10
N LEU A 546 22.18 3.36 -23.50
CA LEU A 546 21.32 4.01 -24.51
C LEU A 546 21.53 3.46 -25.91
N SER A 547 22.74 2.97 -26.22
CA SER A 547 23.10 2.35 -27.50
C SER A 547 23.07 0.83 -27.47
N ASP A 548 22.49 0.23 -26.44
CA ASP A 548 22.39 -1.23 -26.32
C ASP A 548 21.50 -1.82 -27.43
N GLU A 549 21.79 -3.03 -27.90
CA GLU A 549 20.96 -3.74 -28.87
C GLU A 549 19.58 -4.07 -28.28
N GLN A 550 19.53 -4.36 -26.98
CA GLN A 550 18.30 -4.75 -26.31
C GLN A 550 17.43 -3.55 -25.91
N GLN A 551 16.20 -3.51 -26.42
CA GLN A 551 15.27 -2.40 -26.14
C GLN A 551 14.97 -2.23 -24.64
N LYS A 552 14.80 -3.32 -23.89
CA LYS A 552 14.55 -3.26 -22.44
C LYS A 552 15.66 -2.52 -21.69
N VAL A 553 16.93 -2.72 -22.10
CA VAL A 553 18.08 -2.03 -21.50
C VAL A 553 18.08 -0.55 -21.86
N ARG A 554 17.80 -0.20 -23.13
CA ARG A 554 17.69 1.20 -23.57
C ARG A 554 16.59 1.95 -22.80
N THR A 555 15.40 1.35 -22.70
CA THR A 555 14.26 1.91 -21.96
C THR A 555 14.61 2.16 -20.50
N MET A 556 15.21 1.18 -19.81
CA MET A 556 15.60 1.35 -18.41
C MET A 556 16.72 2.38 -18.23
N THR A 557 17.64 2.50 -19.19
CA THR A 557 18.69 3.52 -19.15
C THR A 557 18.09 4.91 -19.22
N ALA A 558 17.14 5.15 -20.13
CA ALA A 558 16.43 6.42 -20.21
C ALA A 558 15.62 6.70 -18.92
N LEU A 559 14.95 5.70 -18.34
CA LEU A 559 14.26 5.86 -17.05
C LEU A 559 15.22 6.12 -15.88
N GLY A 560 16.40 5.51 -15.87
CA GLY A 560 17.45 5.75 -14.89
C GLY A 560 17.99 7.18 -14.97
N LEU A 561 18.22 7.68 -16.19
CA LEU A 561 18.63 9.05 -16.45
C LEU A 561 17.54 10.05 -16.04
N ALA A 562 16.27 9.76 -16.32
CA ALA A 562 15.15 10.58 -15.87
C ALA A 562 15.12 10.69 -14.33
N ALA A 563 15.31 9.58 -13.62
CA ALA A 563 15.33 9.58 -12.15
C ALA A 563 16.56 10.33 -11.59
N LEU A 564 17.73 10.22 -12.23
CA LEU A 564 18.92 10.98 -11.85
C LEU A 564 18.72 12.48 -12.09
N ALA A 565 18.09 12.88 -13.20
CA ALA A 565 17.80 14.28 -13.51
C ALA A 565 16.76 14.87 -12.54
N GLU A 566 15.69 14.12 -12.23
CA GLU A 566 14.70 14.50 -11.22
C GLU A 566 15.34 14.69 -9.82
N ALA A 567 16.23 13.78 -9.43
CA ALA A 567 16.92 13.83 -8.15
C ALA A 567 17.94 14.98 -8.07
N ALA A 568 18.53 15.38 -9.20
CA ALA A 568 19.54 16.43 -9.28
C ALA A 568 18.94 17.85 -9.42
N ALA A 569 17.70 17.97 -9.90
CA ALA A 569 17.07 19.25 -10.18
C ALA A 569 17.13 20.21 -8.98
N PRO A 570 17.52 21.49 -9.17
CA PRO A 570 17.79 22.17 -10.44
C PRO A 570 19.26 22.12 -10.93
N TYR A 571 20.17 21.43 -10.24
CA TYR A 571 21.62 21.46 -10.55
C TYR A 571 22.11 20.20 -11.28
N GLY A 572 23.30 20.26 -11.88
CA GLY A 572 24.01 19.06 -12.37
C GLY A 572 23.87 18.76 -13.86
N ILE A 573 23.48 19.74 -14.68
CA ILE A 573 23.41 19.60 -16.14
C ILE A 573 24.73 19.15 -16.78
N GLU A 574 25.87 19.61 -16.24
CA GLU A 574 27.22 19.24 -16.70
C GLU A 574 27.48 17.73 -16.69
N SER A 575 26.79 17.00 -15.81
CA SER A 575 26.94 15.55 -15.71
C SER A 575 26.22 14.80 -16.84
N PHE A 576 25.29 15.44 -17.56
CA PHE A 576 24.48 14.82 -18.59
C PHE A 576 24.97 15.05 -20.02
N ASP A 577 26.06 15.80 -20.23
CA ASP A 577 26.57 16.20 -21.54
C ASP A 577 26.79 15.00 -22.50
N ASN A 578 27.41 13.93 -22.01
CA ASN A 578 27.67 12.71 -22.81
C ASN A 578 26.41 11.94 -23.21
N VAL A 579 25.27 12.22 -22.58
CA VAL A 579 23.99 11.52 -22.75
C VAL A 579 23.03 12.30 -23.65
N LEU A 580 23.19 13.63 -23.76
CA LEU A 580 22.29 14.48 -24.55
C LEU A 580 22.19 14.00 -26.00
N LYS A 581 23.31 13.89 -26.71
CA LYS A 581 23.31 13.50 -28.14
C LYS A 581 22.67 12.12 -28.39
N PRO A 582 23.01 11.05 -27.65
CA PRO A 582 22.30 9.77 -27.76
C PRO A 582 20.79 9.85 -27.50
N LEU A 583 20.35 10.63 -26.50
CA LEU A 583 18.92 10.80 -26.22
C LEU A 583 18.20 11.49 -27.39
N TRP A 584 18.80 12.54 -27.95
CA TRP A 584 18.24 13.28 -29.08
C TRP A 584 18.05 12.42 -30.33
N LEU A 585 19.08 11.64 -30.68
CA LEU A 585 18.98 10.68 -31.78
C LEU A 585 17.92 9.62 -31.48
N GLY A 586 17.85 9.14 -30.23
CA GLY A 586 16.89 8.15 -29.77
C GLY A 586 15.43 8.58 -29.93
N ILE A 587 15.08 9.84 -29.67
CA ILE A 587 13.69 10.32 -29.81
C ILE A 587 13.25 10.36 -31.29
N ARG A 588 14.18 10.64 -32.22
CA ARG A 588 13.87 10.65 -33.66
C ARG A 588 13.76 9.24 -34.23
N LEU A 589 14.52 8.28 -33.69
CA LEU A 589 14.62 6.91 -34.21
C LEU A 589 13.63 5.94 -33.58
N HIS A 590 13.35 6.05 -32.28
CA HIS A 590 12.51 5.11 -31.55
C HIS A 590 11.03 5.48 -31.58
N ARG A 591 10.16 4.48 -31.39
CA ARG A 591 8.70 4.63 -31.28
C ARG A 591 8.15 3.78 -30.12
N GLY A 592 6.91 4.02 -29.72
CA GLY A 592 6.22 3.29 -28.65
C GLY A 592 6.86 3.48 -27.28
N LYS A 593 6.85 2.43 -26.43
CA LYS A 593 7.34 2.50 -25.05
C LYS A 593 8.81 2.93 -24.90
N GLY A 594 9.64 2.63 -25.90
CA GLY A 594 11.03 3.09 -25.93
C GLY A 594 11.11 4.62 -26.07
N LEU A 595 10.33 5.19 -27.00
CA LEU A 595 10.23 6.64 -27.18
C LEU A 595 9.73 7.34 -25.91
N ALA A 596 8.74 6.74 -25.23
CA ALA A 596 8.19 7.26 -24.00
C ALA A 596 9.27 7.45 -22.92
N ALA A 597 10.13 6.44 -22.71
CA ALA A 597 11.21 6.56 -21.72
C ALA A 597 12.24 7.65 -22.10
N PHE A 598 12.57 7.80 -23.38
CA PHE A 598 13.49 8.84 -23.86
C PHE A 598 12.89 10.24 -23.72
N LEU A 599 11.60 10.42 -24.06
CA LEU A 599 10.87 11.67 -23.85
C LEU A 599 10.83 12.03 -22.36
N LYS A 600 10.59 11.05 -21.48
CA LYS A 600 10.63 11.26 -20.04
C LYS A 600 12.01 11.75 -19.59
N ALA A 601 13.09 11.12 -20.05
CA ALA A 601 14.45 11.55 -19.72
C ALA A 601 14.70 13.00 -20.14
N ILE A 602 14.36 13.37 -21.38
CA ILE A 602 14.57 14.74 -21.86
C ILE A 602 13.69 15.74 -21.11
N GLY A 603 12.42 15.42 -20.81
CA GLY A 603 11.55 16.31 -20.04
C GLY A 603 12.09 16.65 -18.66
N PHE A 604 12.77 15.71 -18.00
CA PHE A 604 13.45 15.98 -16.74
C PHE A 604 14.77 16.71 -16.90
N ILE A 605 15.48 16.58 -18.04
CA ILE A 605 16.76 17.26 -18.27
C ILE A 605 16.56 18.73 -18.70
N ILE A 606 15.51 19.05 -19.48
CA ILE A 606 15.25 20.41 -19.99
C ILE A 606 15.26 21.47 -18.89
N PRO A 607 14.58 21.28 -17.73
CA PRO A 607 14.59 22.29 -16.66
C PRO A 607 15.96 22.53 -16.00
N LEU A 608 16.95 21.66 -16.20
CA LEU A 608 18.31 21.84 -15.69
C LEU A 608 19.21 22.64 -16.65
N MET A 609 18.77 22.86 -17.89
CA MET A 609 19.54 23.57 -18.90
C MET A 609 19.42 25.09 -18.74
N ASP A 610 20.41 25.80 -19.28
CA ASP A 610 20.32 27.26 -19.42
C ASP A 610 19.14 27.65 -20.34
N PRO A 611 18.50 28.82 -20.13
CA PRO A 611 17.30 29.23 -20.86
C PRO A 611 17.43 29.19 -22.39
N GLU A 612 18.60 29.51 -22.93
CA GLU A 612 18.87 29.52 -24.37
C GLU A 612 18.80 28.10 -24.97
N TYR A 613 19.52 27.15 -24.35
CA TYR A 613 19.50 25.75 -24.74
C TYR A 613 18.14 25.11 -24.50
N ALA A 614 17.49 25.43 -23.38
CA ALA A 614 16.15 24.97 -23.08
C ALA A 614 15.15 25.37 -24.17
N SER A 615 15.17 26.63 -24.65
CA SER A 615 14.28 27.09 -25.73
C SER A 615 14.49 26.31 -27.02
N TYR A 616 15.75 26.11 -27.43
CA TYR A 616 16.09 25.35 -28.63
C TYR A 616 15.57 23.90 -28.55
N TYR A 617 15.87 23.22 -27.44
CA TYR A 617 15.49 21.83 -27.25
C TYR A 617 14.00 21.62 -27.03
N THR A 618 13.32 22.54 -26.33
CA THR A 618 11.86 22.48 -26.19
C THR A 618 11.17 22.58 -27.56
N LYS A 619 11.63 23.47 -28.46
CA LYS A 619 11.03 23.60 -29.81
C LYS A 619 11.14 22.31 -30.61
N GLU A 620 12.31 21.68 -30.59
CA GLU A 620 12.56 20.40 -31.26
C GLU A 620 11.72 19.26 -30.68
N VAL A 621 11.59 19.17 -29.34
CA VAL A 621 10.80 18.12 -28.68
C VAL A 621 9.31 18.33 -28.91
N THR A 622 8.85 19.58 -28.96
CA THR A 622 7.42 19.90 -29.11
C THR A 622 6.83 19.32 -30.38
N VAL A 623 7.57 19.32 -31.50
CA VAL A 623 7.12 18.68 -32.75
C VAL A 623 6.80 17.20 -32.54
N ILE A 624 7.61 16.52 -31.73
CA ILE A 624 7.46 15.10 -31.43
C ILE A 624 6.35 14.89 -30.40
N LEU A 625 6.23 15.76 -29.40
CA LEU A 625 5.12 15.73 -28.44
C LEU A 625 3.76 15.87 -29.14
N ILE A 626 3.61 16.86 -30.03
CA ILE A 626 2.35 17.10 -30.77
C ILE A 626 1.96 15.86 -31.59
N ARG A 627 2.93 15.21 -32.23
CA ARG A 627 2.70 13.94 -32.93
C ARG A 627 2.14 12.86 -32.01
N GLU A 628 2.63 12.80 -30.78
CA GLU A 628 2.27 11.76 -29.80
C GLU A 628 1.05 12.13 -28.92
N PHE A 629 0.48 13.34 -29.05
CA PHE A 629 -0.76 13.73 -28.34
C PHE A 629 -1.95 12.84 -28.68
N GLN A 630 -1.99 12.34 -29.91
CA GLN A 630 -3.08 11.49 -30.42
C GLN A 630 -2.92 10.01 -30.06
N THR A 631 -1.85 9.64 -29.34
CA THR A 631 -1.60 8.24 -29.00
C THR A 631 -2.73 7.67 -28.15
N SER A 632 -3.00 6.37 -28.27
CA SER A 632 -3.98 5.67 -27.43
C SER A 632 -3.38 5.14 -26.13
N ASP A 633 -2.05 5.01 -26.06
CA ASP A 633 -1.33 4.48 -24.90
C ASP A 633 -1.35 5.46 -23.72
N GLU A 634 -1.92 5.04 -22.58
CA GLU A 634 -2.01 5.85 -21.38
C GLU A 634 -0.65 6.15 -20.74
N GLU A 635 0.31 5.22 -20.80
CA GLU A 635 1.65 5.44 -20.24
C GLU A 635 2.36 6.56 -21.01
N MET A 636 2.21 6.54 -22.33
CA MET A 636 2.73 7.57 -23.21
C MET A 636 2.05 8.92 -22.96
N LYS A 637 0.72 8.98 -22.83
CA LYS A 637 0.00 10.22 -22.48
C LYS A 637 0.48 10.83 -21.17
N LYS A 638 0.66 10.01 -20.13
CA LYS A 638 1.15 10.47 -18.82
C LYS A 638 2.53 11.09 -18.94
N ILE A 639 3.42 10.46 -19.70
CA ILE A 639 4.77 10.99 -19.95
C ILE A 639 4.69 12.28 -20.74
N VAL A 640 3.96 12.30 -21.85
CA VAL A 640 3.83 13.48 -22.71
C VAL A 640 3.25 14.67 -21.94
N LEU A 641 2.20 14.47 -21.14
CA LEU A 641 1.66 15.51 -20.25
C LEU A 641 2.71 16.00 -19.24
N LYS A 642 3.47 15.09 -18.63
CA LYS A 642 4.54 15.45 -17.69
C LYS A 642 5.64 16.26 -18.37
N VAL A 643 6.04 15.91 -19.59
CA VAL A 643 7.04 16.64 -20.37
C VAL A 643 6.51 18.02 -20.75
N VAL A 644 5.25 18.14 -21.19
CA VAL A 644 4.61 19.44 -21.48
C VAL A 644 4.61 20.33 -20.22
N LYS A 645 4.27 19.77 -19.06
CA LYS A 645 4.34 20.45 -17.76
C LYS A 645 5.73 21.02 -17.49
N GLN A 646 6.77 20.22 -17.70
CA GLN A 646 8.17 20.61 -17.46
C GLN A 646 8.67 21.65 -18.46
N CYS A 647 8.35 21.49 -19.75
CA CYS A 647 8.68 22.46 -20.78
C CYS A 647 8.03 23.82 -20.47
N ALA A 648 6.77 23.85 -20.03
CA ALA A 648 6.07 25.08 -19.67
C ALA A 648 6.68 25.78 -18.45
N ALA A 649 7.17 25.02 -17.47
CA ALA A 649 7.82 25.58 -16.28
C ALA A 649 9.19 26.23 -16.58
N THR A 650 9.80 25.95 -17.73
CA THR A 650 11.17 26.40 -18.04
C THR A 650 11.19 27.86 -18.49
N GLU A 651 12.17 28.64 -18.02
CA GLU A 651 12.24 30.10 -18.27
C GLU A 651 12.47 30.47 -19.74
N GLY A 652 13.10 29.59 -20.54
CA GLY A 652 13.39 29.83 -21.95
C GLY A 652 12.21 29.74 -22.93
N VAL A 653 11.03 29.32 -22.46
CA VAL A 653 9.84 29.13 -23.31
C VAL A 653 8.99 30.39 -23.29
N THR A 654 8.82 31.03 -24.45
CA THR A 654 8.03 32.26 -24.55
C THR A 654 6.53 31.98 -24.42
N PRO A 655 5.75 32.84 -23.75
CA PRO A 655 4.30 32.72 -23.67
C PRO A 655 3.61 32.62 -25.02
N GLN A 656 4.10 33.37 -26.02
CA GLN A 656 3.54 33.39 -27.37
C GLN A 656 3.64 32.02 -28.06
N TYR A 657 4.79 31.35 -27.89
CA TYR A 657 5.02 30.01 -28.43
C TYR A 657 4.03 28.99 -27.85
N ILE A 658 3.80 29.04 -26.53
CA ILE A 658 2.82 28.17 -25.86
C ILE A 658 1.42 28.41 -26.44
N LYS A 659 1.01 29.67 -26.60
CA LYS A 659 -0.33 30.03 -27.12
C LYS A 659 -0.61 29.53 -28.53
N GLN A 660 0.38 29.62 -29.41
CA GLN A 660 0.22 29.31 -30.84
C GLN A 660 0.46 27.83 -31.15
N ASP A 661 1.52 27.23 -30.60
CA ASP A 661 1.99 25.91 -31.06
C ASP A 661 1.60 24.77 -30.10
N ILE A 662 1.39 25.03 -28.81
CA ILE A 662 1.12 23.97 -27.82
C ILE A 662 -0.37 23.91 -27.44
N LEU A 663 -0.97 25.03 -27.06
CA LEU A 663 -2.33 25.05 -26.51
C LEU A 663 -3.39 24.48 -27.47
N PRO A 664 -3.42 24.80 -28.78
CA PRO A 664 -4.47 24.29 -29.68
C PRO A 664 -4.53 22.76 -29.73
N ASP A 665 -3.38 22.10 -29.93
CA ASP A 665 -3.31 20.65 -30.01
C ASP A 665 -3.48 19.98 -28.64
N PHE A 666 -3.04 20.63 -27.56
CA PHE A 666 -3.24 20.17 -26.19
C PHE A 666 -4.72 20.10 -25.82
N PHE A 667 -5.48 21.19 -26.01
CA PHE A 667 -6.91 21.21 -25.71
C PHE A 667 -7.68 20.25 -26.62
N LYS A 668 -7.34 20.18 -27.92
CA LYS A 668 -7.98 19.25 -28.85
C LYS A 668 -7.83 17.77 -28.45
N SER A 669 -6.67 17.40 -27.88
CA SER A 669 -6.34 15.99 -27.64
C SER A 669 -6.60 15.52 -26.21
N PHE A 670 -6.34 16.38 -25.21
CA PHE A 670 -6.42 16.00 -23.79
C PHE A 670 -7.70 16.47 -23.09
N TRP A 671 -8.37 17.50 -23.59
CA TRP A 671 -9.66 17.95 -23.04
C TRP A 671 -10.79 17.20 -23.75
N VAL A 672 -10.98 15.94 -23.33
CA VAL A 672 -12.03 15.04 -23.82
C VAL A 672 -12.70 14.37 -22.62
N ARG A 673 -14.02 14.13 -22.67
CA ARG A 673 -14.81 13.51 -21.60
C ARG A 673 -14.18 12.23 -21.00
N ARG A 674 -13.52 11.41 -21.83
CA ARG A 674 -12.81 10.19 -21.39
C ARG A 674 -11.71 10.44 -20.36
N MET A 675 -11.02 11.58 -20.45
CA MET A 675 -9.91 11.93 -19.54
C MET A 675 -10.40 12.28 -18.13
N ALA A 676 -11.67 12.69 -17.99
CA ALA A 676 -12.25 13.03 -16.70
C ALA A 676 -12.72 11.80 -15.88
N LEU A 677 -12.88 10.63 -16.52
CA LEU A 677 -13.34 9.42 -15.84
C LEU A 677 -12.21 8.76 -15.01
N ASP A 678 -10.97 8.81 -15.46
CA ASP A 678 -9.82 8.28 -14.71
C ASP A 678 -9.20 9.37 -13.83
N ARG A 679 -9.21 9.15 -12.50
CA ARG A 679 -8.64 10.07 -11.50
C ARG A 679 -7.16 10.38 -11.73
N ARG A 680 -6.37 9.45 -12.26
CA ARG A 680 -4.93 9.67 -12.50
C ARG A 680 -4.71 10.61 -13.68
N ASN A 681 -5.38 10.35 -14.79
CA ASN A 681 -5.35 11.18 -15.98
C ASN A 681 -5.94 12.57 -15.71
N TYR A 682 -7.08 12.62 -15.02
CA TYR A 682 -7.72 13.84 -14.51
C TYR A 682 -6.71 14.73 -13.78
N ARG A 683 -6.05 14.19 -12.75
CA ARG A 683 -5.10 14.98 -11.94
C ARG A 683 -3.95 15.51 -12.79
N GLN A 684 -3.43 14.68 -13.69
CA GLN A 684 -2.30 15.05 -14.54
C GLN A 684 -2.69 16.18 -15.53
N VAL A 685 -3.87 16.11 -16.15
CA VAL A 685 -4.35 17.14 -17.08
C VAL A 685 -4.61 18.46 -16.35
N VAL A 686 -5.26 18.41 -15.19
CA VAL A 686 -5.53 19.60 -14.36
C VAL A 686 -4.21 20.26 -13.95
N GLU A 687 -3.26 19.50 -13.38
CA GLU A 687 -1.96 20.05 -12.97
C GLU A 687 -1.16 20.61 -14.16
N THR A 688 -1.18 19.94 -15.31
CA THR A 688 -0.47 20.42 -16.51
C THR A 688 -1.09 21.70 -17.06
N THR A 689 -2.43 21.81 -17.03
CA THR A 689 -3.14 23.01 -17.49
C THR A 689 -2.88 24.20 -16.58
N VAL A 690 -2.76 23.99 -15.27
CA VAL A 690 -2.42 25.04 -14.30
C VAL A 690 -1.02 25.59 -14.55
N GLU A 691 -0.01 24.74 -14.80
CA GLU A 691 1.34 25.22 -15.13
C GLU A 691 1.38 25.97 -16.46
N LEU A 692 0.63 25.49 -17.46
CA LEU A 692 0.50 26.21 -18.74
C LEU A 692 -0.11 27.60 -18.53
N ALA A 693 -1.11 27.72 -17.64
CA ALA A 693 -1.76 28.99 -17.32
C ALA A 693 -0.81 30.01 -16.70
N GLN A 694 0.16 29.57 -15.90
CA GLN A 694 1.15 30.49 -15.30
C GLN A 694 1.97 31.25 -16.34
N LYS A 695 2.18 30.66 -17.53
CA LYS A 695 2.89 31.31 -18.64
C LYS A 695 1.96 31.96 -19.65
N SER A 696 0.85 31.32 -20.02
CA SER A 696 -0.04 31.80 -21.07
C SER A 696 -1.07 32.84 -20.60
N GLY A 697 -1.33 32.92 -19.30
CA GLY A 697 -2.31 33.83 -18.70
C GLY A 697 -3.66 33.17 -18.46
N VAL A 698 -4.46 33.80 -17.59
CA VAL A 698 -5.75 33.27 -17.13
C VAL A 698 -6.79 33.35 -18.24
N SER A 699 -6.84 34.48 -18.97
CA SER A 699 -7.84 34.71 -20.01
C SER A 699 -7.79 33.65 -21.11
N GLU A 700 -6.59 33.23 -21.49
CA GLU A 700 -6.40 32.28 -22.59
C GLU A 700 -6.88 30.87 -22.22
N ILE A 701 -6.55 30.41 -21.01
CA ILE A 701 -6.93 29.07 -20.54
C ILE A 701 -8.42 29.02 -20.20
N VAL A 702 -8.89 29.97 -19.38
CA VAL A 702 -10.30 30.05 -18.97
C VAL A 702 -11.19 30.27 -20.20
N GLY A 703 -10.77 31.12 -21.15
CA GLY A 703 -11.50 31.37 -22.40
C GLY A 703 -11.78 30.12 -23.23
N ARG A 704 -10.88 29.12 -23.20
CA ARG A 704 -11.00 27.86 -23.95
C ARG A 704 -11.91 26.85 -23.25
N ILE A 705 -11.91 26.79 -21.92
CA ILE A 705 -12.63 25.76 -21.15
C ILE A 705 -13.96 26.22 -20.57
N VAL A 706 -14.26 27.53 -20.51
CA VAL A 706 -15.50 28.03 -19.86
C VAL A 706 -16.78 27.45 -20.45
N ASN A 707 -16.82 27.20 -21.77
CA ASN A 707 -18.00 26.58 -22.39
C ASN A 707 -18.23 25.14 -21.91
N GLU A 708 -17.17 24.47 -21.48
CA GLU A 708 -17.21 23.08 -21.03
C GLU A 708 -17.80 22.93 -19.62
N LEU A 709 -17.93 24.03 -18.85
CA LEU A 709 -18.71 24.05 -17.61
C LEU A 709 -20.19 23.72 -17.84
N LYS A 710 -20.68 23.88 -19.07
CA LYS A 710 -22.05 23.55 -19.47
C LYS A 710 -22.17 22.19 -20.18
N ASP A 711 -21.14 21.35 -20.12
CA ASP A 711 -21.21 20.00 -20.67
C ASP A 711 -22.22 19.13 -19.88
N GLU A 712 -22.83 18.16 -20.55
CA GLU A 712 -23.78 17.22 -19.93
C GLU A 712 -23.10 16.29 -18.91
N ALA A 713 -21.81 15.97 -19.10
CA ALA A 713 -21.07 15.07 -18.24
C ALA A 713 -20.56 15.77 -16.97
N GLU A 714 -21.13 15.43 -15.82
CA GLU A 714 -20.73 15.98 -14.51
C GLU A 714 -19.24 15.77 -14.17
N PRO A 715 -18.61 14.59 -14.40
CA PRO A 715 -17.18 14.43 -14.15
C PRO A 715 -16.31 15.39 -14.99
N TYR A 716 -16.77 15.73 -16.20
CA TYR A 716 -16.08 16.67 -17.07
C TYR A 716 -16.24 18.10 -16.56
N ARG A 717 -17.46 18.51 -16.18
CA ARG A 717 -17.68 19.81 -15.52
C ARG A 717 -16.83 19.96 -14.25
N LYS A 718 -16.69 18.90 -13.45
CA LYS A 718 -15.83 18.88 -12.26
C LYS A 718 -14.37 19.14 -12.59
N MET A 719 -13.86 18.50 -13.65
CA MET A 719 -12.48 18.71 -14.12
C MET A 719 -12.23 20.15 -14.55
N VAL A 720 -13.17 20.72 -15.30
CA VAL A 720 -13.13 22.12 -15.75
C VAL A 720 -13.14 23.05 -14.53
N MET A 721 -14.05 22.81 -13.59
CA MET A 721 -14.18 23.63 -12.40
C MET A 721 -12.93 23.59 -11.52
N GLU A 722 -12.36 22.41 -11.27
CA GLU A 722 -11.11 22.30 -10.50
C GLU A 722 -9.95 23.04 -11.17
N THR A 723 -9.88 22.97 -12.50
CA THR A 723 -8.85 23.67 -13.28
C THR A 723 -9.02 25.18 -13.15
N ILE A 724 -10.23 25.71 -13.36
CA ILE A 724 -10.53 27.14 -13.21
C ILE A 724 -10.20 27.59 -11.78
N THR A 725 -10.60 26.81 -10.78
CA THR A 725 -10.34 27.10 -9.36
C THR A 725 -8.84 27.28 -9.10
N LYS A 726 -8.03 26.30 -9.53
CA LYS A 726 -6.57 26.34 -9.33
C LYS A 726 -5.90 27.46 -10.12
N VAL A 727 -6.33 27.71 -11.35
CA VAL A 727 -5.80 28.79 -12.19
C VAL A 727 -6.09 30.15 -11.56
N VAL A 728 -7.35 30.40 -11.18
CA VAL A 728 -7.79 31.67 -10.58
C VAL A 728 -7.20 31.87 -9.19
N ALA A 729 -7.06 30.81 -8.39
CA ALA A 729 -6.39 30.89 -7.09
C ALA A 729 -4.91 31.28 -7.19
N THR A 730 -4.23 30.84 -8.26
CA THR A 730 -2.78 31.09 -8.44
C THR A 730 -2.50 32.46 -9.06
N LEU A 731 -3.29 32.86 -10.06
CA LEU A 731 -3.02 34.04 -10.90
C LEU A 731 -4.00 35.21 -10.68
N GLY A 732 -5.09 34.97 -9.95
CA GLY A 732 -6.18 35.93 -9.79
C GLY A 732 -7.13 36.01 -11.00
N ALA A 733 -8.01 37.02 -10.99
CA ALA A 733 -9.02 37.26 -12.02
C ALA A 733 -8.84 38.59 -12.78
N SER A 734 -7.69 39.25 -12.64
CA SER A 734 -7.46 40.58 -13.25
C SER A 734 -7.39 40.55 -14.78
N ASP A 735 -6.92 39.44 -15.35
CA ASP A 735 -6.76 39.24 -16.79
C ASP A 735 -8.08 38.88 -17.51
N ILE A 736 -9.18 38.67 -16.76
CA ILE A 736 -10.47 38.26 -17.31
C ILE A 736 -11.23 39.48 -17.84
N ASP A 737 -11.61 39.47 -19.12
CA ASP A 737 -12.46 40.51 -19.74
C ASP A 737 -13.94 40.36 -19.35
N GLU A 738 -14.73 41.41 -19.53
CA GLU A 738 -16.16 41.44 -19.13
C GLU A 738 -16.98 40.34 -19.83
N ARG A 739 -16.67 40.02 -21.08
CA ARG A 739 -17.37 38.95 -21.81
C ARG A 739 -17.04 37.57 -21.28
N LEU A 740 -15.78 37.29 -20.95
CA LEU A 740 -15.40 36.03 -20.33
C LEU A 740 -15.93 35.93 -18.91
N GLU A 741 -15.97 37.04 -18.16
CA GLU A 741 -16.59 37.11 -16.84
C GLU A 741 -18.06 36.69 -16.88
N MET A 742 -18.87 37.27 -17.77
CA MET A 742 -20.28 36.88 -17.94
C MET A 742 -20.42 35.38 -18.22
N ARG A 743 -19.63 34.85 -19.16
CA ARG A 743 -19.67 33.43 -19.53
C ARG A 743 -19.22 32.53 -18.40
N LEU A 744 -18.22 32.96 -17.63
CA LEU A 744 -17.67 32.23 -16.49
C LEU A 744 -18.71 32.12 -15.38
N VAL A 745 -19.32 33.24 -14.97
CA VAL A 745 -20.34 33.25 -13.91
C VAL A 745 -21.57 32.42 -14.32
N ASP A 746 -22.04 32.58 -15.56
CA ASP A 746 -23.15 31.79 -16.11
C ASP A 746 -22.82 30.27 -16.18
N GLY A 747 -21.61 29.91 -16.61
CA GLY A 747 -21.13 28.53 -16.60
C GLY A 747 -21.05 27.92 -15.20
N ILE A 748 -20.58 28.69 -14.21
CA ILE A 748 -20.47 28.26 -12.81
C ILE A 748 -21.86 28.10 -12.17
N ILE A 749 -22.80 29.01 -12.43
CA ILE A 749 -24.17 28.89 -11.92
C ILE A 749 -24.83 27.64 -12.49
N PHE A 750 -24.68 27.40 -13.80
CA PHE A 750 -25.22 26.19 -14.45
C PHE A 750 -24.60 24.91 -13.87
N SER A 751 -23.27 24.84 -13.78
CA SER A 751 -22.58 23.67 -13.24
C SER A 751 -22.90 23.43 -11.77
N PHE A 752 -23.16 24.50 -11.01
CA PHE A 752 -23.61 24.41 -9.62
C PHE A 752 -25.06 23.90 -9.53
N GLN A 753 -25.96 24.34 -10.41
CA GLN A 753 -27.38 23.95 -10.43
C GLN A 753 -27.61 22.50 -10.87
N GLU A 754 -26.83 21.97 -11.80
CA GLU A 754 -27.01 20.64 -12.40
C GLU A 754 -26.22 19.52 -11.67
N GLN A 755 -25.81 19.73 -10.42
CA GLN A 755 -25.10 18.69 -9.65
C GLN A 755 -26.01 17.55 -9.23
N THR A 756 -25.60 16.31 -9.51
CA THR A 756 -26.23 15.12 -8.94
C THR A 756 -25.56 14.69 -7.63
N THR A 757 -24.26 14.95 -7.49
CA THR A 757 -23.49 14.66 -6.27
C THR A 757 -22.95 15.94 -5.65
N GLU A 758 -23.04 16.07 -4.32
CA GLU A 758 -22.52 17.25 -3.63
C GLU A 758 -20.98 17.19 -3.57
N ASP A 759 -20.33 17.85 -4.52
CA ASP A 759 -18.88 17.89 -4.64
C ASP A 759 -18.29 19.19 -4.05
N GLN A 760 -17.32 19.04 -3.14
CA GLN A 760 -16.59 20.15 -2.53
C GLN A 760 -15.87 21.02 -3.57
N VAL A 761 -15.37 20.40 -4.65
CA VAL A 761 -14.64 21.10 -5.73
C VAL A 761 -15.48 22.20 -6.37
N MET A 762 -16.78 21.96 -6.56
CA MET A 762 -17.67 22.94 -7.19
C MET A 762 -17.94 24.11 -6.25
N LEU A 763 -18.13 23.83 -4.96
CA LEU A 763 -18.30 24.84 -3.91
C LEU A 763 -17.03 25.70 -3.76
N ASP A 764 -15.87 25.04 -3.67
CA ASP A 764 -14.56 25.69 -3.58
C ASP A 764 -14.30 26.57 -4.79
N GLY A 765 -14.61 26.08 -5.98
CA GLY A 765 -14.46 26.85 -7.20
C GLY A 765 -15.39 28.05 -7.28
N PHE A 766 -16.67 27.89 -6.91
CA PHE A 766 -17.63 28.99 -6.94
C PHE A 766 -17.17 30.11 -6.02
N GLY A 767 -16.83 29.77 -4.77
CA GLY A 767 -16.33 30.74 -3.80
C GLY A 767 -15.03 31.40 -4.26
N THR A 768 -14.08 30.63 -4.78
CA THR A 768 -12.78 31.16 -5.22
C THR A 768 -12.93 32.15 -6.38
N VAL A 769 -13.76 31.83 -7.38
CA VAL A 769 -13.97 32.70 -8.54
C VAL A 769 -14.69 33.99 -8.13
N VAL A 770 -15.74 33.90 -7.31
CA VAL A 770 -16.47 35.09 -6.85
C VAL A 770 -15.59 35.98 -5.97
N ASN A 771 -14.82 35.39 -5.07
CA ASN A 771 -13.87 36.12 -4.23
C ASN A 771 -12.76 36.79 -5.06
N ALA A 772 -12.29 36.14 -6.13
CA ALA A 772 -11.29 36.70 -7.03
C ALA A 772 -11.84 37.85 -7.91
N LEU A 773 -13.11 37.79 -8.32
CA LEU A 773 -13.78 38.89 -9.05
C LEU A 773 -14.08 40.09 -8.14
N GLY A 774 -14.32 39.86 -6.84
CA GLY A 774 -14.59 40.90 -5.86
C GLY A 774 -15.77 41.78 -6.28
N ILE A 775 -15.56 43.10 -6.36
CA ILE A 775 -16.62 44.09 -6.67
C ILE A 775 -17.24 43.86 -8.06
N ARG A 776 -16.51 43.24 -9.00
CA ARG A 776 -17.00 42.99 -10.37
C ARG A 776 -18.21 42.06 -10.39
N VAL A 777 -18.38 41.21 -9.36
CA VAL A 777 -19.49 40.26 -9.30
C VAL A 777 -20.86 40.92 -9.05
N LYS A 778 -20.89 42.21 -8.69
CA LYS A 778 -22.11 42.93 -8.29
C LYS A 778 -23.33 42.72 -9.22
N PRO A 779 -23.21 42.80 -10.57
CA PRO A 779 -24.34 42.60 -11.46
C PRO A 779 -24.97 41.20 -11.39
N TYR A 780 -24.20 40.20 -10.94
CA TYR A 780 -24.61 38.80 -10.91
C TYR A 780 -25.10 38.36 -9.53
N LEU A 781 -24.86 39.14 -8.47
CA LEU A 781 -25.18 38.76 -7.09
C LEU A 781 -26.66 38.40 -6.91
N THR A 782 -27.58 39.13 -7.52
CA THR A 782 -29.01 38.85 -7.43
C THR A 782 -29.34 37.44 -7.95
N GLN A 783 -28.72 37.02 -9.06
CA GLN A 783 -28.92 35.69 -9.63
C GLN A 783 -28.27 34.59 -8.77
N ILE A 784 -27.06 34.85 -8.25
CA ILE A 784 -26.33 33.94 -7.37
C ILE A 784 -27.15 33.69 -6.08
N VAL A 785 -27.58 34.76 -5.42
CA VAL A 785 -28.39 34.70 -4.19
C VAL A 785 -29.73 34.00 -4.45
N SER A 786 -30.39 34.28 -5.58
CA SER A 786 -31.60 33.56 -5.96
C SER A 786 -31.36 32.05 -6.12
N THR A 787 -30.21 31.66 -6.67
CA THR A 787 -29.85 30.24 -6.83
C THR A 787 -29.58 29.58 -5.47
N ILE A 788 -28.90 30.28 -4.56
CA ILE A 788 -28.65 29.83 -3.18
C ILE A 788 -29.97 29.61 -2.44
N LEU A 789 -30.88 30.60 -2.47
CA LEU A 789 -32.19 30.51 -1.82
C LEU A 789 -33.02 29.34 -2.38
N TRP A 790 -32.97 29.11 -3.69
CA TRP A 790 -33.64 27.95 -4.30
C TRP A 790 -33.04 26.62 -3.82
N ARG A 791 -31.72 26.53 -3.67
CA ARG A 791 -31.04 25.32 -3.16
C ARG A 791 -31.22 25.09 -1.67
N LEU A 792 -31.32 26.15 -0.86
CA LEU A 792 -31.67 26.05 0.57
C LEU A 792 -33.06 25.45 0.80
N ASN A 793 -33.98 25.54 -0.16
CA ASN A 793 -35.30 24.93 -0.07
C ASN A 793 -35.38 23.52 -0.72
N ASN A 794 -34.24 22.94 -1.09
CA ASN A 794 -34.22 21.59 -1.67
C ASN A 794 -34.55 20.54 -0.61
N LYS A 795 -35.15 19.42 -1.02
CA LYS A 795 -35.44 18.27 -0.15
C LYS A 795 -34.18 17.61 0.40
N SER A 796 -33.10 17.56 -0.38
CA SER A 796 -31.82 16.98 0.06
C SER A 796 -31.13 17.88 1.10
N ALA A 797 -30.88 17.34 2.29
CA ALA A 797 -30.17 18.03 3.36
C ALA A 797 -28.74 18.45 2.97
N LYS A 798 -28.05 17.60 2.19
CA LYS A 798 -26.70 17.90 1.72
C LYS A 798 -26.65 19.06 0.71
N VAL A 799 -27.68 19.23 -0.11
CA VAL A 799 -27.79 20.39 -1.01
C VAL A 799 -28.01 21.68 -0.22
N ARG A 800 -28.82 21.61 0.86
CA ARG A 800 -28.99 22.74 1.79
C ARG A 800 -27.68 23.08 2.50
N GLN A 801 -26.94 22.07 2.93
CA GLN A 801 -25.61 22.21 3.54
C GLN A 801 -24.66 22.97 2.61
N GLN A 802 -24.53 22.52 1.35
CA GLN A 802 -23.67 23.16 0.36
C GLN A 802 -24.09 24.61 0.05
N ALA A 803 -25.39 24.91 0.05
CA ALA A 803 -25.89 26.27 -0.17
C ALA A 803 -25.59 27.19 1.03
N ALA A 804 -25.68 26.69 2.25
CA ALA A 804 -25.26 27.40 3.45
C ALA A 804 -23.74 27.66 3.44
N ASP A 805 -22.93 26.64 3.10
CA ASP A 805 -21.49 26.78 2.97
C ASP A 805 -21.07 27.75 1.86
N LEU A 806 -21.84 27.84 0.77
CA LEU A 806 -21.59 28.85 -0.26
C LEU A 806 -21.88 30.25 0.29
N THR A 807 -22.95 30.41 1.08
CA THR A 807 -23.31 31.68 1.70
C THR A 807 -22.21 32.18 2.64
N SER A 808 -21.64 31.29 3.47
CA SER A 808 -20.56 31.66 4.39
C SER A 808 -19.33 32.22 3.66
N ARG A 809 -19.00 31.65 2.48
CA ARG A 809 -17.87 32.09 1.64
C ARG A 809 -18.14 33.40 0.91
N LEU A 810 -19.40 33.67 0.55
CA LEU A 810 -19.78 34.85 -0.23
C LEU A 810 -20.13 36.07 0.63
N ALA A 811 -20.40 35.90 1.93
CA ALA A 811 -20.87 36.96 2.82
C ALA A 811 -20.00 38.23 2.75
N VAL A 812 -18.67 38.08 2.77
CA VAL A 812 -17.72 39.20 2.70
C VAL A 812 -17.84 39.96 1.36
N VAL A 813 -17.94 39.24 0.24
CA VAL A 813 -18.02 39.85 -1.10
C VAL A 813 -19.34 40.58 -1.29
N ILE A 814 -20.46 40.01 -0.82
CA ILE A 814 -21.78 40.65 -0.92
C ILE A 814 -21.77 41.99 -0.16
N LYS A 815 -21.13 42.06 1.01
CA LYS A 815 -20.97 43.31 1.75
C LYS A 815 -20.06 44.31 1.04
N GLN A 816 -18.94 43.86 0.48
CA GLN A 816 -18.05 44.72 -0.29
C GLN A 816 -18.76 45.34 -1.51
N CYS A 817 -19.73 44.64 -2.10
CA CYS A 817 -20.58 45.16 -3.18
C CYS A 817 -21.67 46.15 -2.72
N GLY A 818 -21.88 46.29 -1.40
CA GLY A 818 -22.88 47.18 -0.79
C GLY A 818 -24.31 46.63 -0.82
N GLU A 819 -24.50 45.33 -1.02
CA GLU A 819 -25.81 44.69 -1.15
C GLU A 819 -26.32 44.13 0.20
N ASP A 820 -26.45 45.02 1.20
CA ASP A 820 -26.87 44.64 2.56
C ASP A 820 -28.28 44.03 2.60
N GLN A 821 -29.17 44.45 1.69
CA GLN A 821 -30.51 43.89 1.59
C GLN A 821 -30.51 42.40 1.23
N LEU A 822 -29.58 41.97 0.38
CA LEU A 822 -29.44 40.55 0.01
C LEU A 822 -28.91 39.73 1.20
N LEU A 823 -27.99 40.28 2.00
CA LEU A 823 -27.50 39.65 3.22
C LEU A 823 -28.60 39.51 4.27
N SER A 824 -29.41 40.56 4.49
CA SER A 824 -30.56 40.49 5.41
C SER A 824 -31.58 39.44 4.96
N LYS A 825 -31.84 39.32 3.66
CA LYS A 825 -32.75 38.30 3.12
C LYS A 825 -32.20 36.88 3.31
N LEU A 826 -30.90 36.68 3.08
CA LEU A 826 -30.25 35.39 3.35
C LEU A 826 -30.25 35.05 4.84
N GLY A 827 -29.99 36.03 5.70
CA GLY A 827 -30.05 35.87 7.16
C GLY A 827 -31.42 35.42 7.66
N LEU A 828 -32.49 36.06 7.19
CA LEU A 828 -33.87 35.65 7.51
C LEU A 828 -34.18 34.20 7.12
N VAL A 829 -33.83 33.80 5.89
CA VAL A 829 -34.12 32.45 5.41
C VAL A 829 -33.28 31.39 6.14
N LEU A 830 -32.01 31.69 6.41
CA LEU A 830 -31.16 30.79 7.21
C LEU A 830 -31.71 30.64 8.63
N PHE A 831 -32.20 31.73 9.23
CA PHE A 831 -32.77 31.73 10.57
C PHE A 831 -34.03 30.86 10.66
N GLU A 832 -34.93 30.97 9.69
CA GLU A 832 -36.11 30.11 9.59
C GLU A 832 -35.73 28.62 9.49
N GLN A 833 -34.52 28.30 9.01
CA GLN A 833 -33.99 26.95 8.88
C GLN A 833 -33.18 26.47 10.09
N LEU A 834 -33.08 27.22 11.20
CA LEU A 834 -32.43 26.74 12.43
C LEU A 834 -33.12 25.52 13.08
N GLY A 835 -34.35 25.22 12.66
CA GLY A 835 -35.07 23.99 13.05
C GLY A 835 -34.65 22.74 12.28
N GLU A 836 -33.53 22.75 11.56
CA GLU A 836 -33.04 21.62 10.76
C GLU A 836 -32.71 20.38 11.61
N GLU A 837 -33.23 19.22 11.21
CA GLU A 837 -33.08 17.96 11.94
C GLU A 837 -31.67 17.34 11.79
N TYR A 838 -31.00 17.64 10.67
CA TYR A 838 -29.68 17.09 10.35
C TYR A 838 -28.55 17.98 10.94
N PRO A 839 -27.70 17.45 11.85
CA PRO A 839 -26.72 18.26 12.58
C PRO A 839 -25.62 18.85 11.68
N ASP A 840 -25.18 18.13 10.65
CA ASP A 840 -24.15 18.62 9.71
C ASP A 840 -24.64 19.83 8.90
N THR A 841 -25.90 19.76 8.46
CA THR A 841 -26.60 20.84 7.75
C THR A 841 -26.84 22.03 8.67
N LEU A 842 -27.33 21.79 9.88
CA LEU A 842 -27.55 22.81 10.90
C LEU A 842 -26.25 23.54 11.25
N GLY A 843 -25.15 22.80 11.44
CA GLY A 843 -23.84 23.40 11.69
C GLY A 843 -23.38 24.33 10.57
N SER A 844 -23.68 23.98 9.31
CA SER A 844 -23.35 24.80 8.14
C SER A 844 -24.25 26.04 8.02
N ILE A 845 -25.53 25.93 8.39
CA ILE A 845 -26.48 27.06 8.49
C ILE A 845 -26.03 28.05 9.56
N ILE A 846 -25.68 27.56 10.76
CA ILE A 846 -25.16 28.40 11.86
C ILE A 846 -23.85 29.08 11.44
N ALA A 847 -22.97 28.37 10.73
CA ALA A 847 -21.73 28.96 10.21
C ALA A 847 -22.01 30.07 9.19
N ALA A 848 -23.01 29.90 8.32
CA ALA A 848 -23.44 30.91 7.37
C ALA A 848 -24.02 32.15 8.07
N GLU A 849 -24.88 31.96 9.08
CA GLU A 849 -25.39 33.07 9.90
C GLU A 849 -24.27 33.81 10.63
N GLY A 850 -23.34 33.08 11.24
CA GLY A 850 -22.18 33.66 11.89
C GLY A 850 -21.32 34.48 10.93
N ALA A 851 -21.12 34.00 9.69
CA ALA A 851 -20.41 34.74 8.65
C ALA A 851 -21.15 36.03 8.25
N ILE A 852 -22.48 36.00 8.13
CA ILE A 852 -23.29 37.20 7.86
C ILE A 852 -23.21 38.18 9.04
N ALA A 853 -23.36 37.69 10.27
CA ALA A 853 -23.32 38.50 11.49
C ALA A 853 -21.99 39.25 11.65
N ASN A 854 -20.88 38.57 11.35
CA ASN A 854 -19.54 39.15 11.39
C ASN A 854 -19.35 40.31 10.40
N VAL A 855 -20.09 40.29 9.29
CA VAL A 855 -19.89 41.23 8.17
C VAL A 855 -20.91 42.38 8.20
N VAL A 856 -22.16 42.12 8.55
CA VAL A 856 -23.23 43.13 8.66
C VAL A 856 -23.17 43.87 10.00
N GLY A 857 -22.73 43.19 11.06
CA GLY A 857 -22.72 43.71 12.42
C GLY A 857 -24.02 43.40 13.18
N MET A 858 -23.90 43.13 14.50
CA MET A 858 -24.98 42.59 15.33
C MET A 858 -26.24 43.47 15.44
N THR A 859 -26.12 44.78 15.21
CA THR A 859 -27.25 45.72 15.31
C THR A 859 -28.07 45.85 14.02
N GLN A 860 -27.51 45.42 12.88
CA GLN A 860 -28.14 45.49 11.56
C GLN A 860 -28.52 44.11 11.02
N MET A 861 -28.27 43.06 11.79
CA MET A 861 -28.66 41.70 11.47
C MET A 861 -30.19 41.57 11.55
N ASN A 862 -30.77 40.84 10.59
CA ASN A 862 -32.18 40.51 10.56
C ASN A 862 -32.31 38.99 10.36
N PRO A 863 -32.91 38.25 11.31
CA PRO A 863 -33.53 38.75 12.55
C PRO A 863 -32.53 39.31 13.57
N PRO A 864 -32.97 40.20 14.48
CA PRO A 864 -32.11 40.79 15.52
C PRO A 864 -31.57 39.72 16.45
N VAL A 865 -30.35 39.87 16.96
CA VAL A 865 -29.66 38.92 17.89
C VAL A 865 -30.47 38.57 19.17
N LYS A 866 -31.51 39.35 19.46
CA LYS A 866 -32.39 39.14 20.62
C LYS A 866 -33.48 38.09 20.35
N ASP A 867 -33.86 37.92 19.10
CA ASP A 867 -34.84 36.96 18.61
C ASP A 867 -34.12 35.68 18.19
#